data_AF-A0A373ZRK3-F1
#
_entry.id   AF-A0A373ZRK3-F1
#
_cell.length_a   1.000
_cell.length_b   1.000
_cell.length_c   1.000
_cell.angle_alpha   90.00
_cell.angle_beta   90.00
_cell.angle_gamma   90.00
#
_symmetry.space_group_name_H-M   'P 1'
#
loop_
_entity.id
_entity.type
_entity.pdbx_description
1 polymer ?
#
loop_
_entity_poly.entity_id
_entity_poly.type
_entity_poly.pdbx_seq_one_letter_code
_entity_poly.pdbx_strand_id
1 'polypeptide(L)'
;MKYRSVFRLSLLALLLAGCGEDDAGTTAWTRPEEPAAAGNPVVCRLSIDDGDESPEAETRTAYGPLTNGSWPIYWRSGDRVEVISPQTTPQRATVEVRVSGATESEADLSDTGMVWGEGLHDFYAFYPSGAIRANAGSIVVAAVPAVQTCNNGECNMQYACMSACAEDVAQGEVVSFAFRPLMTTVAVSVGFSETVEVQKLVLSSANDAVAGQFTHDIAANVSTVDPDRRSNVLALHLTTGDAPYIRINAGSKIVVTAFMLPQDIRGLTLTAVTTQGRTYSYTTPATLRAGHRYSFSVGDMPAQAQHIASDRSDWMKYLPDNAFLSQISIPGSHDACAIYGSHYEYKSGMPHERYHFKWLLSWLGNTNTTKVTKAQELSIEEQLAAGVRMFDLRPCASSASVKDLPIHHGISVLGDPARGGYTPGASGRQELSPFLLSQVLDRFVRFLEEHPGETLLVHMKYENTSTNANKRGWNKSVVSYIKSRCNGRIADFTPRMTLADARGKILFVIREDYKSDNGGEYLGAYLNWTNDKVVFETTLHGNTGEAAPIKVNDLYNIKNGASDGVSKYAAIDECIAYTYNATDVARWCMNYVSCYDRDHCSVTGLGILGALGDYDYCANRYNRYTADKLNRPDFRGNAGIVLMDFAGASNATMTYGQTYSNMAVYGDDLVEAVIGANNKWDLRRNE
;
A
#
# COMPACT_ATOMS: atom_id res chain seq x y z
N MET A 1 -20.19 34.66 -62.99
CA MET A 1 -21.03 34.07 -64.07
C MET A 1 -22.37 33.64 -63.48
N LYS A 2 -23.47 33.83 -64.20
CA LYS A 2 -24.79 33.28 -63.82
C LYS A 2 -24.79 31.78 -64.16
N TYR A 3 -25.50 30.96 -63.38
CA TYR A 3 -26.56 30.09 -63.92
C TYR A 3 -27.51 29.67 -62.80
N ARG A 4 -28.79 30.07 -62.92
CA ARG A 4 -29.91 29.37 -62.28
C ARG A 4 -30.31 28.23 -63.20
N SER A 5 -30.74 27.11 -62.63
CA SER A 5 -31.72 26.22 -63.28
C SER A 5 -32.90 26.04 -62.34
N VAL A 6 -34.08 26.36 -62.86
CA VAL A 6 -35.38 26.11 -62.23
C VAL A 6 -36.05 25.03 -63.06
N PHE A 7 -36.66 24.04 -62.41
CA PHE A 7 -37.70 23.23 -63.05
C PHE A 7 -38.97 23.28 -62.21
N ARG A 8 -40.10 23.49 -62.91
CA ARG A 8 -41.47 23.45 -62.37
C ARG A 8 -42.14 22.15 -62.82
N LEU A 9 -43.19 21.75 -62.08
CA LEU A 9 -44.49 21.18 -62.49
C LEU A 9 -45.03 20.34 -61.29
N SER A 10 -46.32 20.18 -61.00
CA SER A 10 -47.55 20.94 -61.33
C SER A 10 -48.78 20.28 -60.66
N LEU A 11 -49.65 21.08 -60.00
CA LEU A 11 -51.04 20.74 -59.56
C LEU A 11 -51.14 19.57 -58.54
N LEU A 12 -52.20 19.38 -57.72
CA LEU A 12 -53.57 19.93 -57.72
C LEU A 12 -54.10 20.15 -56.28
N ALA A 13 -54.92 21.20 -56.14
CA ALA A 13 -55.69 21.68 -54.99
C ALA A 13 -56.73 20.71 -54.36
N LEU A 14 -57.06 20.93 -53.07
CA LEU A 14 -58.37 21.30 -52.47
C LEU A 14 -58.20 21.32 -50.91
N LEU A 15 -58.40 22.44 -50.19
CA LEU A 15 -59.67 22.94 -49.59
C LEU A 15 -60.25 21.96 -48.53
N LEU A 16 -60.56 22.26 -47.26
CA LEU A 16 -60.75 23.44 -46.37
C LEU A 16 -60.47 22.97 -44.90
N ALA A 17 -60.42 23.72 -43.79
CA ALA A 17 -60.22 25.12 -43.34
C ALA A 17 -60.13 25.08 -41.77
N GLY A 18 -59.77 26.10 -40.98
CA GLY A 18 -59.27 27.46 -41.18
C GLY A 18 -59.27 28.25 -39.84
N CYS A 19 -58.31 29.19 -39.64
CA CYS A 19 -58.15 30.14 -38.50
C CYS A 19 -57.96 29.48 -37.10
N GLY A 20 -56.95 29.83 -36.30
CA GLY A 20 -56.61 31.15 -35.72
C GLY A 20 -56.86 31.05 -34.19
N GLU A 21 -56.14 31.67 -33.27
CA GLU A 21 -55.10 32.71 -33.30
C GLU A 21 -54.00 32.40 -32.25
N ASP A 22 -52.92 33.18 -32.21
CA ASP A 22 -51.96 33.16 -31.10
C ASP A 22 -52.62 33.73 -29.84
N ASP A 23 -52.36 33.15 -28.66
CA ASP A 23 -52.59 33.87 -27.40
C ASP A 23 -51.59 33.48 -26.31
N ALA A 24 -51.06 34.50 -25.62
CA ALA A 24 -50.05 34.33 -24.58
C ALA A 24 -50.72 34.07 -23.23
N GLY A 25 -50.76 32.80 -22.81
CA GLY A 25 -51.36 32.38 -21.55
C GLY A 25 -50.35 31.83 -20.53
N THR A 26 -50.09 32.57 -19.46
CA THR A 26 -49.43 32.04 -18.26
C THR A 26 -50.30 30.99 -17.57
N THR A 27 -50.09 29.70 -17.88
CA THR A 27 -50.74 28.61 -17.14
C THR A 27 -49.98 28.33 -15.85
N ALA A 28 -50.46 28.92 -14.75
CA ALA A 28 -50.14 28.42 -13.42
C ALA A 28 -50.61 26.95 -13.31
N TRP A 29 -49.78 26.10 -12.70
CA TRP A 29 -50.14 24.70 -12.45
C TRP A 29 -51.33 24.63 -11.49
N THR A 30 -52.49 24.19 -11.98
CA THR A 30 -53.64 23.88 -11.13
C THR A 30 -53.34 22.62 -10.31
N ARG A 31 -53.25 22.78 -8.98
CA ARG A 31 -53.15 21.67 -8.02
C ARG A 31 -54.33 20.69 -8.24
N PRO A 32 -54.10 19.37 -8.32
CA PRO A 32 -55.20 18.40 -8.36
C PRO A 32 -56.06 18.50 -7.10
N GLU A 33 -57.38 18.41 -7.23
CA GLU A 33 -58.33 18.49 -6.10
C GLU A 33 -58.53 17.15 -5.36
N GLU A 34 -57.96 16.06 -5.86
CA GLU A 34 -57.90 14.76 -5.15
C GLU A 34 -56.43 14.42 -4.81
N PRO A 35 -56.12 13.99 -3.58
CA PRO A 35 -54.81 13.45 -3.25
C PRO A 35 -54.56 12.15 -4.02
N ALA A 36 -53.30 11.90 -4.38
CA ALA A 36 -52.92 10.67 -5.07
C ALA A 36 -53.32 9.44 -4.24
N ALA A 37 -53.91 8.42 -4.88
CA ALA A 37 -54.25 7.18 -4.19
C ALA A 37 -52.99 6.32 -3.89
N ALA A 38 -53.10 5.39 -2.94
CA ALA A 38 -52.03 4.43 -2.67
C ALA A 38 -51.80 3.56 -3.92
N GLY A 39 -50.53 3.39 -4.31
CA GLY A 39 -50.16 2.77 -5.58
C GLY A 39 -49.87 3.74 -6.74
N ASN A 40 -50.08 5.06 -6.58
CA ASN A 40 -49.59 6.04 -7.55
C ASN A 40 -48.05 6.12 -7.55
N PRO A 41 -47.40 6.51 -8.66
CA PRO A 41 -45.94 6.63 -8.72
C PRO A 41 -45.41 7.82 -7.90
N VAL A 42 -44.22 7.66 -7.33
CA VAL A 42 -43.45 8.73 -6.68
C VAL A 42 -42.63 9.47 -7.73
N VAL A 43 -42.85 10.79 -7.82
CA VAL A 43 -42.08 11.72 -8.65
C VAL A 43 -41.07 12.45 -7.77
N CYS A 44 -39.80 12.41 -8.16
CA CYS A 44 -38.73 13.10 -7.46
C CYS A 44 -38.16 14.25 -8.31
N ARG A 45 -37.81 15.36 -7.66
CA ARG A 45 -36.94 16.38 -8.23
C ARG A 45 -35.66 16.46 -7.40
N LEU A 46 -34.52 16.37 -8.06
CA LEU A 46 -33.22 16.62 -7.44
C LEU A 46 -32.83 18.08 -7.72
N SER A 47 -32.42 18.80 -6.71
CA SER A 47 -31.65 20.04 -6.82
C SER A 47 -30.35 19.90 -6.05
N ILE A 48 -29.46 20.86 -6.26
CA ILE A 48 -28.30 21.07 -5.41
C ILE A 48 -28.45 22.50 -4.90
N ASP A 49 -28.31 22.65 -3.58
CA ASP A 49 -28.91 23.76 -2.82
C ASP A 49 -28.19 25.10 -3.08
N ASP A 50 -28.92 26.11 -3.55
CA ASP A 50 -28.44 27.46 -3.88
C ASP A 50 -29.07 28.50 -2.90
N GLY A 51 -28.56 28.60 -1.66
CA GLY A 51 -28.95 29.61 -0.64
C GLY A 51 -28.83 29.09 0.79
N ASP A 52 -28.32 29.81 1.80
CA ASP A 52 -28.35 31.25 2.08
C ASP A 52 -26.95 31.83 2.38
N GLU A 53 -26.81 33.16 2.56
CA GLU A 53 -25.52 33.88 2.63
C GLU A 53 -24.51 33.37 3.69
N SER A 54 -23.53 32.54 3.27
CA SER A 54 -22.30 32.21 4.01
C SER A 54 -21.18 31.79 3.06
N PRO A 55 -19.90 32.18 3.27
CA PRO A 55 -18.85 31.93 2.29
C PRO A 55 -18.36 30.46 2.26
N GLU A 56 -18.11 29.98 1.04
CA GLU A 56 -17.31 28.78 0.70
C GLU A 56 -17.90 27.38 1.02
N ALA A 57 -18.83 26.86 0.19
CA ALA A 57 -18.64 25.62 -0.61
C ALA A 57 -19.95 25.04 -1.21
N GLU A 58 -20.02 24.92 -2.54
CA GLU A 58 -21.01 24.10 -3.26
C GLU A 58 -20.33 22.85 -3.87
N THR A 59 -20.97 21.68 -3.83
CA THR A 59 -20.46 20.44 -4.47
C THR A 59 -21.56 19.57 -5.10
N ARG A 60 -21.24 18.84 -6.18
CA ARG A 60 -22.16 18.19 -7.15
C ARG A 60 -21.42 16.97 -7.76
N THR A 61 -21.84 16.39 -8.91
CA THR A 61 -21.29 15.10 -9.40
C THR A 61 -20.18 15.14 -10.45
N ALA A 62 -19.95 16.24 -11.18
CA ALA A 62 -18.73 16.46 -11.97
C ALA A 62 -18.33 17.93 -12.17
N TYR A 63 -17.04 18.26 -12.09
CA TYR A 63 -16.56 19.64 -12.24
C TYR A 63 -16.84 20.22 -13.65
N GLY A 64 -17.36 21.45 -13.70
CA GLY A 64 -17.29 22.31 -14.88
C GLY A 64 -16.33 23.48 -14.67
N PRO A 65 -16.16 24.36 -15.67
CA PRO A 65 -15.04 25.30 -15.76
C PRO A 65 -14.98 26.31 -14.61
N LEU A 66 -13.76 26.70 -14.21
CA LEU A 66 -13.51 27.71 -13.18
C LEU A 66 -14.27 29.03 -13.48
N THR A 67 -15.21 29.38 -12.61
CA THR A 67 -15.99 30.63 -12.65
C THR A 67 -15.89 31.34 -11.32
N ASN A 68 -15.59 32.64 -11.32
CA ASN A 68 -15.50 33.49 -10.12
C ASN A 68 -14.55 32.95 -9.01
N GLY A 69 -13.51 32.20 -9.39
CA GLY A 69 -12.54 31.61 -8.45
C GLY A 69 -12.90 30.21 -7.93
N SER A 70 -14.09 29.69 -8.27
CA SER A 70 -14.58 28.36 -7.86
C SER A 70 -14.77 27.46 -9.07
N TRP A 71 -14.53 26.15 -8.90
CA TRP A 71 -14.94 25.16 -9.89
C TRP A 71 -16.35 24.68 -9.51
N PRO A 72 -17.43 25.18 -10.16
CA PRO A 72 -18.75 24.65 -9.98
C PRO A 72 -18.73 23.18 -10.40
N ILE A 73 -19.61 22.42 -9.77
CA ILE A 73 -19.79 21.02 -10.10
C ILE A 73 -21.16 20.91 -10.83
N TYR A 74 -21.55 19.79 -11.46
CA TYR A 74 -22.79 19.65 -12.23
C TYR A 74 -23.32 18.21 -12.19
N TRP A 75 -24.63 17.99 -12.34
CA TRP A 75 -25.19 16.66 -12.60
C TRP A 75 -24.76 16.16 -14.00
N ARG A 76 -24.61 14.84 -14.18
CA ARG A 76 -24.39 14.20 -15.49
C ARG A 76 -25.45 13.14 -15.78
N SER A 77 -25.84 13.04 -17.05
CA SER A 77 -26.72 11.97 -17.51
C SER A 77 -26.05 10.61 -17.30
N GLY A 78 -26.71 9.72 -16.57
CA GLY A 78 -26.15 8.43 -16.15
C GLY A 78 -25.60 8.40 -14.72
N ASP A 79 -25.57 9.53 -13.99
CA ASP A 79 -25.39 9.51 -12.54
C ASP A 79 -26.51 8.70 -11.87
N ARG A 80 -26.22 8.05 -10.75
CA ARG A 80 -27.19 7.20 -10.04
C ARG A 80 -27.32 7.60 -8.58
N VAL A 81 -28.55 7.89 -8.20
CA VAL A 81 -28.96 8.26 -6.85
C VAL A 81 -29.76 7.10 -6.27
N GLU A 82 -29.55 6.78 -5.00
CA GLU A 82 -30.46 5.90 -4.29
C GLU A 82 -31.54 6.74 -3.62
N VAL A 83 -32.81 6.37 -3.80
CA VAL A 83 -33.95 6.89 -3.05
C VAL A 83 -34.47 5.80 -2.14
N ILE A 84 -34.70 6.12 -0.86
CA ILE A 84 -35.10 5.20 0.20
C ILE A 84 -36.29 5.81 0.93
N SER A 85 -37.37 5.05 1.09
CA SER A 85 -38.51 5.43 1.92
C SER A 85 -39.18 4.16 2.49
N PRO A 86 -39.09 3.91 3.81
CA PRO A 86 -39.75 2.78 4.47
C PRO A 86 -41.26 2.69 4.21
N GLN A 87 -41.91 3.81 3.90
CA GLN A 87 -43.35 3.96 3.69
C GLN A 87 -43.82 3.69 2.23
N THR A 88 -42.90 3.30 1.33
CA THR A 88 -43.18 3.03 -0.10
C THR A 88 -42.98 1.56 -0.50
N THR A 89 -43.41 1.18 -1.71
CA THR A 89 -43.10 -0.13 -2.30
C THR A 89 -42.53 0.04 -3.72
N PRO A 90 -41.34 -0.53 -4.04
CA PRO A 90 -40.34 -1.02 -3.09
C PRO A 90 -39.85 0.11 -2.18
N GLN A 91 -39.36 -0.23 -0.98
CA GLN A 91 -38.85 0.75 0.01
C GLN A 91 -37.56 1.47 -0.41
N ARG A 92 -36.99 1.10 -1.55
CA ARG A 92 -35.71 1.59 -2.07
C ARG A 92 -35.69 1.44 -3.60
N ALA A 93 -35.21 2.45 -4.31
CA ALA A 93 -34.95 2.39 -5.74
C ALA A 93 -33.70 3.19 -6.14
N THR A 94 -32.90 2.63 -7.06
CA THR A 94 -31.82 3.35 -7.73
C THR A 94 -32.39 4.09 -8.93
N VAL A 95 -32.28 5.42 -8.93
CA VAL A 95 -32.80 6.29 -9.98
C VAL A 95 -31.65 6.88 -10.80
N GLU A 96 -31.79 6.92 -12.12
CA GLU A 96 -30.76 7.39 -13.05
C GLU A 96 -31.05 8.83 -13.49
N VAL A 97 -30.09 9.73 -13.25
CA VAL A 97 -30.18 11.15 -13.54
C VAL A 97 -30.12 11.38 -15.05
N ARG A 98 -30.99 12.28 -15.55
CA ARG A 98 -31.02 12.72 -16.95
C ARG A 98 -31.07 14.24 -17.00
N VAL A 99 -30.15 14.83 -17.73
CA VAL A 99 -29.94 16.28 -17.82
C VAL A 99 -29.75 16.72 -19.28
N SER A 100 -30.25 17.92 -19.60
CA SER A 100 -30.25 18.51 -20.95
C SER A 100 -28.89 19.03 -21.40
N GLY A 101 -28.03 19.44 -20.47
CA GLY A 101 -26.73 20.03 -20.76
C GLY A 101 -25.64 19.61 -19.77
N ALA A 102 -24.41 20.06 -20.04
CA ALA A 102 -23.26 19.81 -19.17
C ALA A 102 -23.23 20.70 -17.91
N THR A 103 -24.24 21.56 -17.72
CA THR A 103 -24.27 22.61 -16.69
C THR A 103 -25.53 22.62 -15.83
N GLU A 104 -26.22 21.49 -15.67
CA GLU A 104 -27.49 21.44 -14.90
C GLU A 104 -27.29 21.25 -13.39
N SER A 105 -28.07 21.98 -12.57
CA SER A 105 -28.16 21.85 -11.09
C SER A 105 -29.35 21.03 -10.64
N GLU A 106 -30.37 20.97 -11.48
CA GLU A 106 -31.61 20.27 -11.22
C GLU A 106 -31.77 19.08 -12.16
N ALA A 107 -32.47 18.07 -11.70
CA ALA A 107 -32.90 16.94 -12.52
C ALA A 107 -34.32 16.51 -12.10
N ASP A 108 -35.20 16.35 -13.09
CA ASP A 108 -36.56 15.86 -12.88
C ASP A 108 -36.62 14.35 -13.11
N LEU A 109 -37.12 13.60 -12.14
CA LEU A 109 -37.13 12.14 -12.10
C LEU A 109 -38.57 11.65 -11.93
N SER A 110 -39.29 11.67 -13.05
CA SER A 110 -40.71 11.33 -13.15
C SER A 110 -41.05 9.84 -12.99
N ASP A 111 -40.06 8.96 -13.00
CA ASP A 111 -40.24 7.51 -12.79
C ASP A 111 -39.11 6.94 -11.93
N THR A 112 -39.43 6.73 -10.65
CA THR A 112 -38.56 6.07 -9.67
C THR A 112 -38.83 4.57 -9.56
N GLY A 113 -39.91 4.06 -10.18
CA GLY A 113 -40.47 2.73 -9.91
C GLY A 113 -41.04 2.54 -8.50
N MET A 114 -41.03 3.56 -7.62
CA MET A 114 -41.60 3.52 -6.28
C MET A 114 -43.06 3.98 -6.29
N VAL A 115 -43.91 3.36 -5.46
CA VAL A 115 -45.30 3.78 -5.28
C VAL A 115 -45.62 4.17 -3.84
N TRP A 116 -46.54 5.14 -3.70
CA TRP A 116 -47.01 5.64 -2.40
C TRP A 116 -47.73 4.56 -1.59
N GLY A 117 -47.35 4.42 -0.32
CA GLY A 117 -48.17 3.80 0.72
C GLY A 117 -49.22 4.77 1.30
N GLU A 118 -49.80 4.44 2.45
CA GLU A 118 -50.70 5.34 3.20
C GLU A 118 -49.93 6.22 4.19
N GLY A 119 -50.41 7.45 4.41
CA GLY A 119 -49.90 8.36 5.45
C GLY A 119 -48.94 9.43 4.93
N LEU A 120 -48.03 9.86 5.81
CA LEU A 120 -46.90 10.73 5.47
C LEU A 120 -45.65 9.87 5.22
N HIS A 121 -44.78 10.35 4.32
CA HIS A 121 -43.64 9.60 3.82
C HIS A 121 -42.35 10.38 4.05
N ASP A 122 -41.39 9.75 4.72
CA ASP A 122 -40.02 10.25 4.76
C ASP A 122 -39.25 9.65 3.59
N PHE A 123 -38.50 10.52 2.90
CA PHE A 123 -37.66 10.16 1.78
C PHE A 123 -36.23 10.57 2.06
N TYR A 124 -35.33 9.60 1.91
CA TYR A 124 -33.89 9.79 2.03
C TYR A 124 -33.26 9.53 0.68
N ALA A 125 -32.33 10.39 0.26
CA ALA A 125 -31.55 10.16 -0.95
C ALA A 125 -30.06 10.22 -0.69
N PHE A 126 -29.31 9.41 -1.44
CA PHE A 126 -27.85 9.33 -1.32
C PHE A 126 -27.20 9.13 -2.68
N TYR A 127 -26.18 9.93 -2.96
CA TYR A 127 -25.33 9.84 -4.14
C TYR A 127 -23.90 9.48 -3.74
N PRO A 128 -23.18 8.67 -4.54
CA PRO A 128 -23.70 7.81 -5.60
C PRO A 128 -24.34 6.56 -4.99
N SER A 129 -25.36 6.00 -5.65
CA SER A 129 -26.02 4.77 -5.16
C SER A 129 -25.03 3.61 -4.96
N GLY A 130 -24.01 3.52 -5.82
CA GLY A 130 -22.95 2.52 -5.76
C GLY A 130 -22.00 2.64 -4.56
N ALA A 131 -22.02 3.74 -3.81
CA ALA A 131 -21.25 3.86 -2.56
C ALA A 131 -21.95 3.21 -1.35
N ILE A 132 -23.26 2.91 -1.45
CA ILE A 132 -24.04 2.29 -0.37
C ILE A 132 -23.72 0.79 -0.30
N ARG A 133 -23.04 0.39 0.78
CA ARG A 133 -22.69 -1.01 1.10
C ARG A 133 -23.80 -1.71 1.88
N ALA A 134 -24.50 -0.97 2.74
CA ALA A 134 -25.66 -1.42 3.49
C ALA A 134 -26.55 -0.22 3.84
N ASN A 135 -27.82 -0.47 4.15
CA ASN A 135 -28.78 0.55 4.56
C ASN A 135 -29.81 -0.05 5.54
N ALA A 136 -30.26 0.74 6.51
CA ALA A 136 -31.38 0.46 7.39
C ALA A 136 -32.09 1.78 7.75
N GLY A 137 -33.30 2.00 7.20
CA GLY A 137 -34.01 3.28 7.37
C GLY A 137 -33.24 4.44 6.74
N SER A 138 -33.05 5.54 7.49
CA SER A 138 -32.23 6.69 7.11
C SER A 138 -30.72 6.42 7.13
N ILE A 139 -30.27 5.32 7.75
CA ILE A 139 -28.85 5.05 7.98
C ILE A 139 -28.26 4.29 6.80
N VAL A 140 -27.18 4.82 6.21
CA VAL A 140 -26.38 4.16 5.17
C VAL A 140 -24.97 3.86 5.66
N VAL A 141 -24.37 2.79 5.13
CA VAL A 141 -22.95 2.45 5.31
C VAL A 141 -22.24 2.66 4.00
N ALA A 142 -21.18 3.47 4.01
CA ALA A 142 -20.36 3.80 2.84
C ALA A 142 -18.87 3.85 3.23
N ALA A 143 -17.97 4.09 2.27
CA ALA A 143 -16.54 4.20 2.56
C ALA A 143 -15.84 5.19 1.62
N VAL A 144 -14.86 5.90 2.15
CA VAL A 144 -13.88 6.67 1.37
C VAL A 144 -12.61 5.82 1.26
N PRO A 145 -12.19 5.39 0.06
CA PRO A 145 -11.02 4.53 -0.05
C PRO A 145 -9.73 5.30 0.22
N ALA A 146 -8.82 4.67 0.97
CA ALA A 146 -7.52 5.21 1.32
C ALA A 146 -6.50 5.09 0.18
N VAL A 147 -6.84 4.41 -0.92
CA VAL A 147 -6.18 4.61 -2.22
C VAL A 147 -7.21 5.15 -3.21
N GLN A 148 -6.90 6.30 -3.81
CA GLN A 148 -7.67 6.89 -4.90
C GLN A 148 -6.76 6.94 -6.13
N THR A 149 -7.30 6.66 -7.31
CA THR A 149 -6.55 6.78 -8.57
C THR A 149 -6.97 8.04 -9.30
N CYS A 150 -5.98 8.81 -9.75
CA CYS A 150 -6.16 10.01 -10.55
C CYS A 150 -5.42 9.84 -11.88
N ASN A 151 -6.19 9.74 -12.97
CA ASN A 151 -5.65 9.56 -14.32
C ASN A 151 -5.67 10.92 -15.03
N ASN A 152 -4.51 11.39 -15.52
CA ASN A 152 -4.35 12.68 -16.20
C ASN A 152 -4.88 13.91 -15.42
N GLY A 153 -5.01 13.85 -14.09
CA GLY A 153 -5.58 14.92 -13.25
C GLY A 153 -7.08 14.79 -12.95
N GLU A 154 -7.78 13.82 -13.55
CA GLU A 154 -9.20 13.56 -13.26
C GLU A 154 -9.35 12.69 -12.00
N CYS A 155 -10.23 13.09 -11.08
CA CYS A 155 -10.59 12.33 -9.89
C CYS A 155 -11.84 11.48 -10.11
N ASN A 156 -11.92 10.33 -9.42
CA ASN A 156 -13.12 9.49 -9.48
C ASN A 156 -14.27 10.11 -8.64
N MET A 157 -15.25 10.70 -9.32
CA MET A 157 -16.41 11.33 -8.68
C MET A 157 -17.35 10.34 -7.96
N GLN A 158 -17.15 9.02 -8.11
CA GLN A 158 -17.86 8.02 -7.30
C GLN A 158 -17.49 8.07 -5.80
N TYR A 159 -16.52 8.90 -5.40
CA TYR A 159 -16.20 9.17 -4.00
C TYR A 159 -16.81 10.48 -3.47
N ALA A 160 -17.46 11.28 -4.33
CA ALA A 160 -18.07 12.56 -3.96
C ALA A 160 -19.45 12.32 -3.32
N CYS A 161 -19.49 11.69 -2.14
CA CYS A 161 -20.77 11.32 -1.52
C CYS A 161 -21.57 12.54 -1.07
N MET A 162 -22.87 12.51 -1.32
CA MET A 162 -23.85 13.54 -0.97
C MET A 162 -25.14 12.88 -0.47
N SER A 163 -25.90 13.56 0.39
CA SER A 163 -27.22 13.09 0.84
C SER A 163 -28.27 14.21 0.86
N ALA A 164 -29.54 13.82 0.86
CA ALA A 164 -30.69 14.72 0.98
C ALA A 164 -31.80 14.02 1.77
N CYS A 165 -32.59 14.79 2.51
CA CYS A 165 -33.77 14.32 3.23
C CYS A 165 -35.00 15.17 2.83
N ALA A 166 -36.16 14.53 2.73
CA ALA A 166 -37.46 15.17 2.60
C ALA A 166 -38.45 14.43 3.53
N GLU A 167 -38.80 15.07 4.64
CA GLU A 167 -39.59 14.50 5.74
C GLU A 167 -41.06 14.93 5.63
N ASP A 168 -41.97 14.17 6.25
CA ASP A 168 -43.41 14.47 6.32
C ASP A 168 -44.07 14.75 4.94
N VAL A 169 -43.57 14.15 3.86
CA VAL A 169 -44.08 14.41 2.50
C VAL A 169 -45.49 13.83 2.36
N ALA A 170 -46.43 14.67 1.96
CA ALA A 170 -47.81 14.26 1.76
C ALA A 170 -47.98 13.46 0.47
N GLN A 171 -48.88 12.48 0.52
CA GLN A 171 -49.13 11.54 -0.56
C GLN A 171 -49.50 12.23 -1.90
N GLY A 172 -48.63 12.04 -2.90
CA GLY A 172 -48.81 12.59 -4.24
C GLY A 172 -48.14 13.94 -4.49
N GLU A 173 -47.45 14.51 -3.51
CA GLU A 173 -46.62 15.70 -3.72
C GLU A 173 -45.29 15.34 -4.40
N VAL A 174 -44.62 16.33 -5.01
CA VAL A 174 -43.31 16.12 -5.66
C VAL A 174 -42.23 16.08 -4.59
N VAL A 175 -41.58 14.92 -4.44
CA VAL A 175 -40.48 14.74 -3.49
C VAL A 175 -39.27 15.55 -3.96
N SER A 176 -38.97 16.65 -3.26
CA SER A 176 -37.90 17.57 -3.64
C SER A 176 -36.67 17.36 -2.76
N PHE A 177 -35.54 16.99 -3.35
CA PHE A 177 -34.29 16.70 -2.66
C PHE A 177 -33.25 17.79 -2.90
N ALA A 178 -32.84 18.49 -1.83
CA ALA A 178 -31.68 19.39 -1.83
C ALA A 178 -30.44 18.64 -1.34
N PHE A 179 -29.50 18.32 -2.24
CA PHE A 179 -28.31 17.54 -1.89
C PHE A 179 -27.25 18.35 -1.17
N ARG A 180 -26.70 17.74 -0.10
CA ARG A 180 -25.61 18.30 0.71
C ARG A 180 -24.34 17.45 0.59
N PRO A 181 -23.15 18.08 0.46
CA PRO A 181 -21.87 17.37 0.47
C PRO A 181 -21.61 16.69 1.81
N LEU A 182 -21.16 15.44 1.78
CA LEU A 182 -20.66 14.76 2.98
C LEU A 182 -19.14 14.84 3.09
N MET A 183 -18.44 14.66 1.96
CA MET A 183 -17.00 14.46 1.94
C MET A 183 -16.19 15.75 2.05
N THR A 184 -15.21 15.75 2.96
CA THR A 184 -14.20 16.79 3.03
C THR A 184 -13.34 16.73 1.76
N THR A 185 -13.50 17.71 0.88
CA THR A 185 -12.90 17.68 -0.46
C THR A 185 -11.63 18.52 -0.51
N VAL A 186 -10.54 17.99 -1.06
CA VAL A 186 -9.23 18.63 -1.05
C VAL A 186 -8.70 18.75 -2.48
N ALA A 187 -8.69 19.98 -3.02
CA ALA A 187 -8.04 20.29 -4.28
C ALA A 187 -6.57 20.63 -4.03
N VAL A 188 -5.65 19.90 -4.63
CA VAL A 188 -4.20 20.01 -4.45
C VAL A 188 -3.55 20.48 -5.74
N SER A 189 -3.07 21.72 -5.76
CA SER A 189 -2.21 22.25 -6.81
C SER A 189 -0.75 21.96 -6.51
N VAL A 190 -0.01 21.28 -7.39
CA VAL A 190 1.41 20.93 -7.20
C VAL A 190 2.24 21.39 -8.40
N GLY A 191 3.37 22.05 -8.14
CA GLY A 191 4.37 22.44 -9.14
C GLY A 191 5.81 22.27 -8.66
N PHE A 192 6.73 22.12 -9.62
CA PHE A 192 8.16 21.89 -9.38
C PHE A 192 9.03 22.82 -10.22
N SER A 193 10.18 23.21 -9.68
CA SER A 193 11.19 24.01 -10.39
C SER A 193 12.01 23.20 -11.40
N GLU A 194 12.04 21.87 -11.27
CA GLU A 194 12.61 20.92 -12.23
C GLU A 194 11.51 20.01 -12.80
N THR A 195 11.84 19.20 -13.82
CA THR A 195 10.91 18.21 -14.36
C THR A 195 10.89 16.98 -13.45
N VAL A 196 9.71 16.62 -12.93
CA VAL A 196 9.54 15.57 -11.93
C VAL A 196 8.45 14.58 -12.36
N GLU A 197 8.71 13.29 -12.15
CA GLU A 197 7.69 12.23 -12.26
C GLU A 197 7.10 11.97 -10.87
N VAL A 198 5.87 12.42 -10.63
CA VAL A 198 5.16 12.22 -9.36
C VAL A 198 4.32 10.95 -9.47
N GLN A 199 4.62 9.99 -8.60
CA GLN A 199 3.94 8.70 -8.56
C GLN A 199 2.66 8.74 -7.71
N LYS A 200 2.71 9.43 -6.58
CA LYS A 200 1.52 9.63 -5.72
C LYS A 200 1.58 10.93 -4.94
N LEU A 201 0.41 11.42 -4.55
CA LEU A 201 0.24 12.36 -3.44
C LEU A 201 -0.26 11.58 -2.22
N VAL A 202 0.10 12.00 -1.02
CA VAL A 202 -0.33 11.38 0.24
C VAL A 202 -0.88 12.47 1.15
N LEU A 203 -2.14 12.34 1.55
CA LEU A 203 -2.78 13.17 2.56
C LEU A 203 -2.80 12.37 3.86
N SER A 204 -2.26 12.92 4.95
CA SER A 204 -2.23 12.24 6.23
C SER A 204 -2.43 13.18 7.42
N SER A 205 -3.05 12.69 8.49
CA SER A 205 -3.19 13.42 9.75
C SER A 205 -2.60 12.60 10.90
N ALA A 206 -1.92 13.28 11.82
CA ALA A 206 -1.44 12.66 13.05
C ALA A 206 -2.57 12.38 14.05
N ASN A 207 -3.73 13.03 13.89
CA ASN A 207 -4.78 13.10 14.91
C ASN A 207 -6.05 12.33 14.53
N ASP A 208 -6.43 12.34 13.25
CA ASP A 208 -7.73 11.90 12.77
C ASP A 208 -7.63 11.03 11.50
N ALA A 209 -8.64 10.20 11.27
CA ALA A 209 -8.70 9.40 10.05
C ALA A 209 -9.12 10.28 8.85
N VAL A 210 -8.51 10.02 7.69
CA VAL A 210 -8.78 10.71 6.42
C VAL A 210 -9.54 9.81 5.43
N ALA A 211 -9.47 8.49 5.61
CA ALA A 211 -10.13 7.48 4.77
C ALA A 211 -10.64 6.31 5.62
N GLY A 212 -11.59 5.53 5.11
CA GLY A 212 -12.19 4.39 5.81
C GLY A 212 -13.69 4.20 5.58
N GLN A 213 -14.27 3.23 6.29
CA GLN A 213 -15.72 3.03 6.37
C GLN A 213 -16.36 4.06 7.32
N PHE A 214 -17.58 4.48 7.01
CA PHE A 214 -18.41 5.30 7.88
C PHE A 214 -19.89 4.91 7.76
N THR A 215 -20.65 5.18 8.81
CA THR A 215 -22.11 5.26 8.74
C THR A 215 -22.53 6.72 8.60
N HIS A 216 -23.65 6.97 7.92
CA HIS A 216 -24.27 8.28 7.83
C HIS A 216 -25.78 8.12 8.02
N ASP A 217 -26.34 8.84 8.99
CA ASP A 217 -27.78 8.99 9.18
C ASP A 217 -28.24 10.21 8.38
N ILE A 218 -29.03 9.96 7.31
CA ILE A 218 -29.47 11.00 6.39
C ILE A 218 -30.51 11.93 7.04
N ALA A 219 -31.31 11.44 7.99
CA ALA A 219 -32.29 12.25 8.72
C ALA A 219 -31.60 13.21 9.69
N ALA A 220 -30.71 12.66 10.54
CA ALA A 220 -29.96 13.46 11.50
C ALA A 220 -28.85 14.32 10.87
N ASN A 221 -28.47 14.03 9.62
CA ASN A 221 -27.28 14.56 8.95
C ASN A 221 -25.99 14.37 9.78
N VAL A 222 -25.81 13.18 10.34
CA VAL A 222 -24.67 12.83 11.20
C VAL A 222 -23.89 11.66 10.61
N SER A 223 -22.58 11.79 10.52
CA SER A 223 -21.66 10.73 10.10
C SER A 223 -20.83 10.20 11.27
N THR A 224 -20.61 8.88 11.32
CA THR A 224 -19.73 8.22 12.31
C THR A 224 -18.72 7.33 11.58
N VAL A 225 -17.43 7.55 11.84
CA VAL A 225 -16.34 6.75 11.25
C VAL A 225 -16.19 5.43 12.01
N ASP A 226 -16.00 4.34 11.27
CA ASP A 226 -15.72 3.02 11.82
C ASP A 226 -14.30 3.01 12.46
N PRO A 227 -14.16 2.72 13.76
CA PRO A 227 -12.87 2.79 14.44
C PRO A 227 -11.87 1.71 13.97
N ASP A 228 -12.35 0.61 13.39
CA ASP A 228 -11.58 -0.58 13.02
C ASP A 228 -11.31 -0.66 11.50
N ARG A 229 -11.98 0.19 10.70
CA ARG A 229 -11.90 0.22 9.22
C ARG A 229 -11.49 1.59 8.69
N ARG A 230 -10.46 2.18 9.30
CA ARG A 230 -10.01 3.56 9.02
C ARG A 230 -8.51 3.66 8.80
N SER A 231 -8.11 4.73 8.12
CA SER A 231 -6.72 5.13 7.98
C SER A 231 -6.55 6.64 8.15
N ASN A 232 -5.46 6.99 8.81
CA ASN A 232 -4.90 8.33 8.93
C ASN A 232 -4.03 8.70 7.71
N VAL A 233 -3.96 7.86 6.68
CA VAL A 233 -3.18 8.03 5.45
C VAL A 233 -4.05 7.72 4.22
N LEU A 234 -4.13 8.65 3.29
CA LEU A 234 -4.81 8.51 2.00
C LEU A 234 -3.80 8.76 0.88
N ALA A 235 -3.58 7.75 0.04
CA ALA A 235 -2.70 7.81 -1.12
C ALA A 235 -3.49 8.07 -2.42
N LEU A 236 -3.16 9.14 -3.13
CA LEU A 236 -3.65 9.43 -4.48
C LEU A 236 -2.60 8.97 -5.49
N HIS A 237 -2.80 7.78 -6.07
CA HIS A 237 -1.97 7.26 -7.14
C HIS A 237 -2.21 8.06 -8.42
N LEU A 238 -1.14 8.61 -8.99
CA LEU A 238 -1.18 9.42 -10.20
C LEU A 238 -0.82 8.55 -11.41
N THR A 239 -1.59 8.60 -12.48
CA THR A 239 -1.32 7.83 -13.71
C THR A 239 -1.44 8.68 -14.97
N THR A 240 -0.75 8.24 -16.03
CA THR A 240 -0.86 8.77 -17.40
C THR A 240 -0.98 7.57 -18.34
N GLY A 241 -2.21 7.13 -18.59
CA GLY A 241 -2.46 5.84 -19.24
C GLY A 241 -1.86 4.70 -18.42
N ASP A 242 -1.00 3.87 -19.02
CA ASP A 242 -0.32 2.76 -18.33
C ASP A 242 0.86 3.21 -17.44
N ALA A 243 1.32 4.46 -17.56
CA ALA A 243 2.41 4.97 -16.71
C ALA A 243 1.92 5.19 -15.27
N PRO A 244 2.54 4.58 -14.24
CA PRO A 244 2.15 4.73 -12.83
C PRO A 244 2.75 5.99 -12.21
N TYR A 245 2.69 7.10 -12.94
CA TYR A 245 3.08 8.45 -12.52
C TYR A 245 2.48 9.49 -13.47
N ILE A 246 2.50 10.76 -13.05
CA ILE A 246 2.34 11.92 -13.93
C ILE A 246 3.66 12.68 -14.01
N ARG A 247 4.10 13.01 -15.23
CA ARG A 247 5.28 13.83 -15.48
C ARG A 247 4.90 15.31 -15.51
N ILE A 248 5.44 16.08 -14.57
CA ILE A 248 5.25 17.53 -14.46
C ILE A 248 6.53 18.20 -14.95
N ASN A 249 6.43 19.02 -15.99
CA ASN A 249 7.57 19.80 -16.50
C ASN A 249 7.90 20.96 -15.55
N ALA A 250 9.16 21.39 -15.54
CA ALA A 250 9.61 22.56 -14.78
C ALA A 250 8.69 23.79 -14.98
N GLY A 251 8.25 24.41 -13.88
CA GLY A 251 7.33 25.56 -13.87
C GLY A 251 5.87 25.23 -14.24
N SER A 252 5.54 23.99 -14.58
CA SER A 252 4.17 23.53 -14.81
C SER A 252 3.50 23.11 -13.49
N LYS A 253 2.16 23.12 -13.47
CA LYS A 253 1.36 22.71 -12.31
C LYS A 253 0.28 21.72 -12.72
N ILE A 254 -0.04 20.80 -11.82
CA ILE A 254 -1.23 19.94 -11.87
C ILE A 254 -2.15 20.31 -10.70
N VAL A 255 -3.47 20.22 -10.91
CA VAL A 255 -4.45 20.21 -9.82
C VAL A 255 -5.03 18.79 -9.73
N VAL A 256 -5.01 18.21 -8.54
CA VAL A 256 -5.55 16.87 -8.23
C VAL A 256 -6.57 17.01 -7.11
N THR A 257 -7.76 16.43 -7.25
CA THR A 257 -8.77 16.40 -6.18
C THR A 257 -8.73 15.07 -5.42
N ALA A 258 -8.82 15.16 -4.09
CA ALA A 258 -9.04 14.06 -3.18
C ALA A 258 -10.35 14.22 -2.40
N PHE A 259 -10.99 13.10 -2.08
CA PHE A 259 -12.14 13.05 -1.16
C PHE A 259 -11.71 12.39 0.14
N MET A 260 -12.00 13.01 1.28
CA MET A 260 -11.69 12.48 2.62
C MET A 260 -12.98 12.25 3.42
N LEU A 261 -12.87 11.47 4.50
CA LEU A 261 -13.96 11.11 5.40
C LEU A 261 -14.83 12.33 5.81
N PRO A 262 -16.13 12.11 6.04
CA PRO A 262 -17.10 13.14 6.40
C PRO A 262 -17.01 13.49 7.90
N GLN A 263 -15.82 13.91 8.35
CA GLN A 263 -15.53 14.33 9.72
C GLN A 263 -14.55 15.50 9.75
N ASP A 264 -14.46 16.14 10.92
CA ASP A 264 -13.42 17.14 11.18
C ASP A 264 -12.04 16.49 11.26
N ILE A 265 -11.06 17.06 10.56
CA ILE A 265 -9.68 16.54 10.46
C ILE A 265 -8.72 17.60 10.97
N ARG A 266 -8.12 17.38 12.14
CA ARG A 266 -7.26 18.33 12.86
C ARG A 266 -5.83 18.24 12.35
N GLY A 267 -5.46 19.19 11.50
CA GLY A 267 -4.15 19.24 10.87
C GLY A 267 -4.00 18.18 9.77
N LEU A 268 -3.37 18.59 8.67
CA LEU A 268 -3.21 17.76 7.48
C LEU A 268 -1.80 17.95 6.92
N THR A 269 -1.12 16.85 6.65
CA THR A 269 0.14 16.79 5.91
C THR A 269 -0.13 16.26 4.52
N LEU A 270 0.24 17.03 3.52
CA LEU A 270 0.30 16.62 2.13
C LEU A 270 1.75 16.28 1.78
N THR A 271 1.99 15.13 1.16
CA THR A 271 3.32 14.72 0.65
C THR A 271 3.24 14.26 -0.80
N ALA A 272 4.03 14.86 -1.69
CA ALA A 272 4.26 14.31 -3.02
C ALA A 272 5.41 13.29 -2.98
N VAL A 273 5.25 12.15 -3.65
CA VAL A 273 6.25 11.07 -3.74
C VAL A 273 6.59 10.83 -5.22
N THR A 274 7.87 10.83 -5.55
CA THR A 274 8.35 10.67 -6.94
C THR A 274 8.73 9.24 -7.29
N THR A 275 8.88 8.95 -8.60
CA THR A 275 9.41 7.65 -9.08
C THR A 275 10.82 7.34 -8.56
N GLN A 276 11.60 8.37 -8.22
CA GLN A 276 12.93 8.27 -7.61
C GLN A 276 12.90 8.11 -6.08
N GLY A 277 11.72 8.04 -5.46
CA GLY A 277 11.55 7.94 -4.00
C GLY A 277 11.73 9.25 -3.23
N ARG A 278 12.04 10.38 -3.89
CA ARG A 278 12.09 11.70 -3.23
C ARG A 278 10.71 12.07 -2.72
N THR A 279 10.63 12.63 -1.52
CA THR A 279 9.39 13.11 -0.93
C THR A 279 9.43 14.63 -0.71
N TYR A 280 8.27 15.25 -0.77
CA TYR A 280 8.12 16.69 -0.60
C TYR A 280 6.85 16.98 0.19
N SER A 281 6.95 17.62 1.35
CA SER A 281 5.85 17.69 2.32
C SER A 281 5.47 19.13 2.69
N TYR A 282 4.17 19.33 2.90
CA TYR A 282 3.58 20.54 3.47
C TYR A 282 2.57 20.14 4.55
N THR A 283 2.62 20.79 5.72
CA THR A 283 1.69 20.52 6.82
C THR A 283 0.94 21.80 7.21
N THR A 284 -0.39 21.73 7.31
CA THR A 284 -1.21 22.73 7.98
C THR A 284 -1.62 22.24 9.38
N PRO A 285 -1.65 23.10 10.40
CA PRO A 285 -2.25 22.79 11.70
C PRO A 285 -3.76 23.04 11.74
N ALA A 286 -4.37 23.57 10.67
CA ALA A 286 -5.79 23.92 10.63
C ALA A 286 -6.69 22.69 10.72
N THR A 287 -7.85 22.83 11.38
CA THR A 287 -8.93 21.84 11.31
C THR A 287 -9.71 22.03 10.02
N LEU A 288 -9.75 21.00 9.18
CA LEU A 288 -10.65 20.93 8.04
C LEU A 288 -12.01 20.43 8.56
N ARG A 289 -13.10 21.13 8.24
CA ARG A 289 -14.46 20.77 8.66
C ARG A 289 -15.07 19.73 7.72
N ALA A 290 -15.89 18.84 8.29
CA ALA A 290 -16.69 17.88 7.52
C ALA A 290 -17.49 18.57 6.40
N GLY A 291 -17.62 17.92 5.23
CA GLY A 291 -18.41 18.43 4.09
C GLY A 291 -17.87 19.67 3.37
N HIS A 292 -16.78 20.29 3.84
CA HIS A 292 -16.23 21.50 3.23
C HIS A 292 -15.17 21.19 2.15
N ARG A 293 -14.94 22.16 1.26
CA ARG A 293 -13.89 22.10 0.23
C ARG A 293 -12.71 22.97 0.62
N TYR A 294 -11.51 22.41 0.53
CA TYR A 294 -10.25 23.10 0.77
C TYR A 294 -9.37 23.08 -0.48
N SER A 295 -8.61 24.17 -0.69
CA SER A 295 -7.62 24.26 -1.76
C SER A 295 -6.22 24.44 -1.16
N PHE A 296 -5.32 23.51 -1.47
CA PHE A 296 -3.91 23.57 -1.09
C PHE A 296 -3.07 23.85 -2.31
N SER A 297 -2.18 24.84 -2.22
CA SER A 297 -1.22 25.14 -3.27
C SER A 297 0.19 24.88 -2.77
N VAL A 298 0.80 23.87 -3.38
CA VAL A 298 2.19 23.47 -3.22
C VAL A 298 2.95 24.04 -4.43
N GLY A 299 3.15 25.36 -4.40
CA GLY A 299 3.83 26.10 -5.46
C GLY A 299 5.35 26.04 -5.32
N ASP A 300 6.02 25.66 -6.41
CA ASP A 300 7.46 25.77 -6.66
C ASP A 300 8.33 25.45 -5.43
N MET A 301 8.11 24.25 -4.87
CA MET A 301 8.35 23.93 -3.46
C MET A 301 9.67 24.48 -2.90
N PRO A 302 9.63 25.33 -1.85
CA PRO A 302 10.84 25.88 -1.26
C PRO A 302 11.72 24.77 -0.71
N ALA A 303 13.03 25.00 -0.65
CA ALA A 303 14.02 24.01 -0.19
C ALA A 303 13.69 23.40 1.21
N GLN A 304 12.92 24.10 2.03
CA GLN A 304 12.44 23.66 3.34
C GLN A 304 11.32 22.60 3.29
N ALA A 305 10.59 22.51 2.18
CA ALA A 305 9.58 21.46 1.90
C ALA A 305 10.18 20.26 1.15
N GLN A 306 11.41 20.39 0.63
CA GLN A 306 12.15 19.33 -0.03
C GLN A 306 12.84 18.44 1.00
N HIS A 307 12.09 17.53 1.63
CA HIS A 307 12.71 16.45 2.39
C HIS A 307 13.24 15.38 1.43
N ILE A 308 14.40 15.65 0.83
CA ILE A 308 15.17 14.61 0.15
C ILE A 308 15.69 13.65 1.23
N ALA A 309 14.83 12.73 1.65
CA ALA A 309 15.26 11.50 2.29
C ALA A 309 16.19 10.81 1.30
N SER A 310 17.49 10.82 1.60
CA SER A 310 18.50 10.07 0.84
C SER A 310 18.39 8.57 1.04
N ASP A 311 17.64 8.18 2.07
CA ASP A 311 17.32 6.82 2.43
C ASP A 311 15.79 6.61 2.43
N ARG A 312 15.38 5.37 2.65
CA ARG A 312 13.99 4.87 2.59
C ARG A 312 13.51 4.44 3.97
N SER A 313 13.92 5.13 5.03
CA SER A 313 13.56 4.75 6.41
C SER A 313 12.08 4.91 6.74
N ASP A 314 11.32 5.74 6.02
CA ASP A 314 9.88 5.99 6.26
C ASP A 314 8.97 5.53 5.10
N TRP A 315 9.33 4.49 4.33
CA TRP A 315 8.56 4.18 3.12
C TRP A 315 7.14 3.62 3.39
N MET A 316 6.93 2.90 4.50
CA MET A 316 5.62 2.36 4.87
C MET A 316 4.69 3.42 5.46
N LYS A 317 5.22 4.51 6.05
CA LYS A 317 4.46 5.70 6.49
C LYS A 317 3.57 6.29 5.40
N TYR A 318 3.93 6.11 4.14
CA TYR A 318 3.20 6.60 2.96
C TYR A 318 2.18 5.59 2.38
N LEU A 319 1.90 4.50 3.10
CA LEU A 319 0.86 3.52 2.76
C LEU A 319 -0.34 3.66 3.70
N PRO A 320 -1.57 3.32 3.26
CA PRO A 320 -2.74 3.25 4.14
C PRO A 320 -2.56 2.31 5.33
N ASP A 321 -3.03 2.72 6.49
CA ASP A 321 -2.98 1.92 7.73
C ASP A 321 -3.87 0.67 7.65
N ASN A 322 -5.03 0.81 7.00
CA ASN A 322 -6.00 -0.27 6.80
C ASN A 322 -5.61 -1.24 5.67
N ALA A 323 -4.48 -1.05 5.00
CA ALA A 323 -3.97 -2.01 4.01
C ALA A 323 -3.60 -3.33 4.70
N PHE A 324 -3.98 -4.46 4.11
CA PHE A 324 -3.62 -5.78 4.64
C PHE A 324 -2.12 -6.02 4.48
N LEU A 325 -1.43 -6.45 5.54
CA LEU A 325 0.04 -6.59 5.54
C LEU A 325 0.51 -7.66 4.54
N SER A 326 -0.30 -8.70 4.31
CA SER A 326 -0.11 -9.73 3.28
C SER A 326 -0.06 -9.18 1.84
N GLN A 327 -0.63 -8.00 1.61
CA GLN A 327 -0.70 -7.34 0.31
C GLN A 327 0.49 -6.38 0.09
N ILE A 328 1.22 -6.02 1.15
CA ILE A 328 2.38 -5.14 1.03
C ILE A 328 3.56 -5.96 0.50
N SER A 329 4.21 -5.42 -0.54
CA SER A 329 5.46 -5.96 -1.09
C SER A 329 6.60 -5.49 -0.20
N ILE A 330 7.27 -6.43 0.47
CA ILE A 330 8.21 -6.14 1.57
C ILE A 330 9.62 -6.60 1.17
N PRO A 331 10.61 -5.69 1.07
CA PRO A 331 11.99 -6.08 0.83
C PRO A 331 12.60 -6.74 2.07
N GLY A 332 13.32 -7.84 1.86
CA GLY A 332 13.95 -8.61 2.92
C GLY A 332 15.41 -8.99 2.64
N SER A 333 16.19 -9.14 3.70
CA SER A 333 17.57 -9.63 3.64
C SER A 333 17.67 -11.08 4.09
N HIS A 334 18.22 -11.93 3.21
CA HIS A 334 18.62 -13.30 3.51
C HIS A 334 19.91 -13.32 4.34
N ASP A 335 19.99 -14.16 5.39
CA ASP A 335 21.10 -14.18 6.36
C ASP A 335 21.55 -12.75 6.75
N ALA A 336 20.62 -11.94 7.27
CA ALA A 336 20.74 -10.47 7.33
C ALA A 336 22.02 -9.93 7.99
N CYS A 337 22.58 -10.70 8.93
CA CYS A 337 23.79 -10.33 9.68
C CYS A 337 25.09 -10.78 9.01
N ALA A 338 25.05 -11.42 7.84
CA ALA A 338 26.19 -12.06 7.18
C ALA A 338 27.42 -11.15 6.97
N ILE A 339 27.22 -9.84 6.83
CA ILE A 339 28.30 -8.83 6.77
C ILE A 339 29.29 -8.99 7.94
N TYR A 340 28.80 -9.26 9.15
CA TYR A 340 29.61 -9.39 10.36
C TYR A 340 30.43 -10.70 10.42
N GLY A 341 30.25 -11.61 9.45
CA GLY A 341 31.11 -12.76 9.21
C GLY A 341 32.29 -12.50 8.26
N SER A 342 32.37 -11.29 7.69
CA SER A 342 33.39 -10.87 6.71
C SER A 342 34.18 -9.67 7.23
N HIS A 343 35.49 -9.64 6.93
CA HIS A 343 36.41 -8.65 7.49
C HIS A 343 37.33 -8.05 6.43
N TYR A 344 37.64 -6.77 6.61
CA TYR A 344 38.55 -5.98 5.77
C TYR A 344 39.60 -5.30 6.68
N GLU A 345 40.87 -5.70 6.62
CA GLU A 345 41.94 -4.99 7.34
C GLU A 345 42.65 -4.00 6.40
N TYR A 346 43.08 -2.87 6.96
CA TYR A 346 43.91 -1.88 6.27
C TYR A 346 45.39 -2.24 6.41
N LYS A 347 46.13 -2.26 5.30
CA LYS A 347 47.57 -2.49 5.31
C LYS A 347 48.33 -1.17 5.17
N SER A 348 49.17 -0.85 6.16
CA SER A 348 49.98 0.38 6.13
C SER A 348 50.97 0.37 4.95
N GLY A 349 51.03 1.49 4.22
CA GLY A 349 51.96 1.70 3.10
C GLY A 349 51.36 1.56 1.69
N MET A 350 50.07 1.22 1.55
CA MET A 350 49.38 1.09 0.25
C MET A 350 48.14 2.00 0.19
N PRO A 351 48.03 2.92 -0.79
CA PRO A 351 46.81 3.70 -0.98
C PRO A 351 45.65 2.81 -1.42
N HIS A 352 44.51 2.92 -0.74
CA HIS A 352 43.22 2.26 -1.07
C HIS A 352 43.04 0.75 -0.82
N GLU A 353 43.95 0.05 -0.10
CA GLU A 353 43.85 -1.41 0.06
C GLU A 353 43.21 -1.91 1.38
N ARG A 354 42.14 -2.71 1.26
CA ARG A 354 41.31 -3.32 2.32
C ARG A 354 41.39 -4.87 2.31
N TYR A 355 42.52 -5.50 2.63
CA TYR A 355 42.66 -6.97 2.45
C TYR A 355 43.52 -7.70 3.49
N HIS A 356 42.89 -8.53 4.35
CA HIS A 356 43.55 -9.61 5.08
C HIS A 356 42.68 -10.88 5.07
N PHE A 357 43.31 -12.03 5.35
CA PHE A 357 42.70 -13.36 5.22
C PHE A 357 42.52 -14.05 6.56
N LYS A 358 41.37 -14.68 6.75
CA LYS A 358 41.21 -15.72 7.76
C LYS A 358 40.52 -16.95 7.19
N TRP A 359 41.07 -18.09 7.55
CA TRP A 359 40.72 -19.38 6.96
C TRP A 359 39.69 -20.10 7.84
N LEU A 360 38.51 -20.40 7.30
CA LEU A 360 37.65 -21.42 7.89
C LEU A 360 38.24 -22.79 7.49
N LEU A 361 38.47 -23.65 8.48
CA LEU A 361 38.87 -25.07 8.32
C LEU A 361 40.29 -25.29 7.74
N SER A 362 41.29 -25.29 8.61
CA SER A 362 42.72 -25.51 8.27
C SER A 362 43.05 -26.85 7.60
N TRP A 363 42.18 -27.86 7.71
CA TRP A 363 42.35 -29.19 7.10
C TRP A 363 41.69 -29.33 5.72
N LEU A 364 40.94 -28.31 5.27
CA LEU A 364 40.28 -28.26 3.96
C LEU A 364 40.93 -27.23 3.02
N GLY A 365 42.24 -27.02 3.17
CA GLY A 365 43.03 -26.29 2.19
C GLY A 365 42.85 -24.77 2.17
N ASN A 366 42.66 -24.14 3.34
CA ASN A 366 42.61 -22.68 3.50
C ASN A 366 41.50 -22.01 2.67
N THR A 367 40.27 -21.98 3.20
CA THR A 367 39.10 -21.34 2.53
C THR A 367 38.76 -19.97 3.14
N ASN A 368 38.59 -18.96 2.30
CA ASN A 368 38.21 -17.59 2.72
C ASN A 368 36.75 -17.57 3.20
N THR A 369 36.53 -17.09 4.43
CA THR A 369 35.18 -16.98 5.04
C THR A 369 34.20 -16.21 4.16
N THR A 370 34.65 -15.13 3.52
CA THR A 370 33.82 -14.21 2.74
C THR A 370 32.98 -14.90 1.68
N LYS A 371 33.55 -15.83 0.90
CA LYS A 371 32.82 -16.57 -0.15
C LYS A 371 31.88 -17.66 0.38
N VAL A 372 31.98 -18.01 1.67
CA VAL A 372 31.20 -19.09 2.30
C VAL A 372 30.06 -18.54 3.18
N THR A 373 30.19 -17.31 3.70
CA THR A 373 29.23 -16.76 4.68
C THR A 373 28.63 -15.42 4.29
N LYS A 374 29.24 -14.65 3.37
CA LYS A 374 28.81 -13.27 3.12
C LYS A 374 27.67 -13.21 2.10
N ALA A 375 26.45 -13.18 2.65
CA ALA A 375 25.22 -12.88 1.94
C ALA A 375 24.86 -11.37 1.93
N GLN A 376 25.56 -10.50 2.67
CA GLN A 376 25.22 -9.07 2.81
C GLN A 376 26.46 -8.16 2.81
N GLU A 377 26.36 -6.95 2.27
CA GLU A 377 27.41 -5.91 2.30
C GLU A 377 27.13 -4.82 3.36
N LEU A 378 25.86 -4.57 3.65
CA LEU A 378 25.37 -3.47 4.51
C LEU A 378 25.14 -3.91 5.96
N SER A 379 25.38 -3.02 6.94
CA SER A 379 24.97 -3.21 8.35
C SER A 379 23.45 -3.26 8.49
N ILE A 380 22.94 -3.59 9.68
CA ILE A 380 21.50 -3.59 9.95
C ILE A 380 20.90 -2.18 9.77
N GLU A 381 21.57 -1.12 10.24
CA GLU A 381 21.17 0.27 10.02
C GLU A 381 21.13 0.62 8.53
N GLU A 382 22.16 0.24 7.79
CA GLU A 382 22.25 0.53 6.36
C GLU A 382 21.20 -0.25 5.54
N GLN A 383 20.84 -1.47 5.95
CA GLN A 383 19.71 -2.22 5.38
C GLN A 383 18.35 -1.56 5.70
N LEU A 384 18.13 -1.16 6.96
CA LEU A 384 16.92 -0.44 7.39
C LEU A 384 16.77 0.88 6.62
N ALA A 385 17.85 1.64 6.51
CA ALA A 385 17.93 2.87 5.71
C ALA A 385 17.67 2.59 4.22
N ALA A 386 18.23 1.52 3.64
CA ALA A 386 17.92 1.15 2.25
C ALA A 386 16.44 0.82 2.02
N GLY A 387 15.68 0.50 3.07
CA GLY A 387 14.24 0.20 3.03
C GLY A 387 13.88 -1.26 3.32
N VAL A 388 14.85 -2.08 3.75
CA VAL A 388 14.61 -3.48 4.15
C VAL A 388 13.74 -3.51 5.42
N ARG A 389 12.70 -4.34 5.42
CA ARG A 389 11.78 -4.53 6.55
C ARG A 389 11.59 -5.99 6.96
N MET A 390 12.04 -6.95 6.16
CA MET A 390 12.11 -8.37 6.52
C MET A 390 13.56 -8.79 6.79
N PHE A 391 13.84 -9.45 7.91
CA PHE A 391 15.19 -9.86 8.29
C PHE A 391 15.23 -11.36 8.63
N ASP A 392 16.02 -12.14 7.88
CA ASP A 392 16.27 -13.55 8.19
C ASP A 392 17.41 -13.68 9.21
N LEU A 393 17.06 -14.04 10.45
CA LEU A 393 17.99 -14.17 11.57
C LEU A 393 18.19 -15.64 11.94
N ARG A 394 19.47 -16.04 11.99
CA ARG A 394 19.89 -17.42 12.26
C ARG A 394 20.79 -17.55 13.49
N PRO A 395 20.29 -17.29 14.72
CA PRO A 395 21.05 -17.54 15.92
C PRO A 395 21.18 -19.03 16.27
N CYS A 396 22.11 -19.34 17.17
CA CYS A 396 22.29 -20.68 17.74
C CYS A 396 22.43 -20.65 19.27
N ALA A 397 22.05 -21.74 19.94
CA ALA A 397 22.32 -21.96 21.36
C ALA A 397 23.40 -23.03 21.55
N SER A 398 24.32 -22.80 22.48
CA SER A 398 25.43 -23.72 22.82
C SER A 398 25.28 -24.41 24.18
N SER A 399 24.18 -24.18 24.89
CA SER A 399 23.89 -24.78 26.19
C SER A 399 22.39 -24.90 26.46
N ALA A 400 22.00 -25.77 27.40
CA ALA A 400 20.62 -25.94 27.83
C ALA A 400 20.07 -24.82 28.74
N SER A 401 20.91 -23.90 29.22
CA SER A 401 20.50 -22.73 30.01
C SER A 401 20.18 -21.53 29.11
N VAL A 402 19.33 -20.63 29.61
CA VAL A 402 19.01 -19.35 28.95
C VAL A 402 20.28 -18.50 28.86
N LYS A 403 20.59 -18.05 27.64
CA LYS A 403 21.71 -17.14 27.33
C LYS A 403 21.36 -16.28 26.12
N ASP A 404 22.09 -15.19 25.96
CA ASP A 404 22.07 -14.46 24.69
C ASP A 404 22.64 -15.36 23.58
N LEU A 405 22.13 -15.17 22.37
CA LEU A 405 22.32 -16.11 21.27
C LEU A 405 23.25 -15.48 20.22
N PRO A 406 24.45 -16.04 19.97
CA PRO A 406 25.25 -15.62 18.83
C PRO A 406 24.50 -15.84 17.53
N ILE A 407 24.61 -14.88 16.60
CA ILE A 407 24.14 -15.04 15.23
C ILE A 407 25.16 -15.89 14.44
N HIS A 408 24.66 -16.74 13.54
CA HIS A 408 25.45 -17.65 12.72
C HIS A 408 25.12 -17.51 11.23
N HIS A 409 26.01 -18.04 10.39
CA HIS A 409 25.69 -18.57 9.06
C HIS A 409 26.32 -19.97 9.00
N GLY A 410 25.49 -21.03 9.04
CA GLY A 410 25.98 -22.40 9.16
C GLY A 410 26.85 -22.62 10.39
N ILE A 411 28.04 -23.20 10.16
CA ILE A 411 29.04 -23.44 11.22
C ILE A 411 29.76 -22.17 11.69
N SER A 412 29.58 -21.03 11.01
CA SER A 412 30.31 -19.79 11.30
C SER A 412 29.55 -18.93 12.30
N VAL A 413 30.20 -18.61 13.43
CA VAL A 413 29.73 -17.60 14.39
C VAL A 413 30.08 -16.23 13.82
N LEU A 414 29.11 -15.32 13.74
CA LEU A 414 29.35 -13.97 13.20
C LEU A 414 29.97 -13.07 14.28
N GLY A 415 30.90 -12.20 13.88
CA GLY A 415 31.68 -11.36 14.80
C GLY A 415 32.76 -12.09 15.63
N ASP A 416 32.91 -13.42 15.53
CA ASP A 416 33.91 -14.20 16.30
C ASP A 416 35.36 -13.96 15.81
N PRO A 417 36.24 -13.36 16.64
CA PRO A 417 37.63 -13.10 16.25
C PRO A 417 38.47 -14.36 16.08
N ALA A 418 38.10 -15.50 16.68
CA ALA A 418 38.80 -16.75 16.46
C ALA A 418 38.52 -17.33 15.06
N ARG A 419 37.32 -17.08 14.49
CA ARG A 419 36.86 -17.67 13.21
C ARG A 419 36.91 -16.74 12.00
N GLY A 420 37.03 -15.43 12.21
CA GLY A 420 37.08 -14.47 11.10
C GLY A 420 37.41 -13.04 11.53
N GLY A 421 36.96 -12.62 12.71
CA GLY A 421 37.13 -11.25 13.16
C GLY A 421 38.53 -10.87 13.64
N TYR A 422 38.81 -9.57 13.71
CA TYR A 422 40.06 -9.04 14.23
C TYR A 422 39.95 -7.58 14.67
N THR A 423 40.64 -7.20 15.75
CA THR A 423 40.91 -5.81 16.13
C THR A 423 42.23 -5.81 16.92
N PRO A 424 43.24 -4.97 16.59
CA PRO A 424 43.20 -3.53 16.88
C PRO A 424 43.66 -2.60 15.73
N GLY A 425 43.06 -1.40 15.63
CA GLY A 425 43.52 -0.29 14.76
C GLY A 425 42.47 0.34 13.81
N ALA A 426 41.18 0.26 14.13
CA ALA A 426 40.06 0.33 13.17
C ALA A 426 39.66 1.71 12.58
N SER A 427 38.95 1.66 11.43
CA SER A 427 38.02 2.70 10.96
C SER A 427 36.95 2.21 9.94
N GLY A 428 36.11 1.22 10.32
CA GLY A 428 34.85 0.95 9.59
C GLY A 428 34.35 -0.51 9.61
N ARG A 429 33.07 -0.70 9.98
CA ARG A 429 32.29 -1.97 9.98
C ARG A 429 32.94 -3.18 10.69
N GLN A 430 33.15 -3.07 12.00
CA GLN A 430 33.16 -4.23 12.90
C GLN A 430 32.43 -3.86 14.20
N GLU A 431 31.61 -4.77 14.71
CA GLU A 431 30.91 -4.63 15.99
C GLU A 431 31.26 -5.79 16.94
N LEU A 432 30.71 -5.74 18.17
CA LEU A 432 31.12 -6.55 19.33
C LEU A 432 31.19 -8.06 19.05
N SER A 433 32.12 -8.72 19.74
CA SER A 433 32.42 -10.16 19.60
C SER A 433 31.81 -10.99 20.74
N PRO A 434 31.03 -12.06 20.46
CA PRO A 434 30.38 -12.37 19.17
C PRO A 434 29.23 -11.40 18.90
N PHE A 435 28.71 -11.40 17.67
CA PHE A 435 27.51 -10.63 17.33
C PHE A 435 26.27 -11.36 17.85
N LEU A 436 25.47 -10.70 18.69
CA LEU A 436 24.40 -11.32 19.50
C LEU A 436 23.00 -10.92 19.05
N LEU A 437 22.03 -11.79 19.27
CA LEU A 437 20.61 -11.52 18.99
C LEU A 437 20.12 -10.24 19.68
N SER A 438 20.46 -10.02 20.96
CA SER A 438 20.05 -8.79 21.67
C SER A 438 20.51 -7.51 20.97
N GLN A 439 21.70 -7.51 20.38
CA GLN A 439 22.26 -6.35 19.68
C GLN A 439 21.49 -6.03 18.39
N VAL A 440 20.88 -7.02 17.75
CA VAL A 440 20.00 -6.82 16.58
C VAL A 440 18.63 -6.33 17.03
N LEU A 441 18.06 -6.93 18.07
CA LEU A 441 16.77 -6.52 18.62
C LEU A 441 16.79 -5.07 19.14
N ASP A 442 17.86 -4.66 19.82
CA ASP A 442 18.04 -3.28 20.31
C ASP A 442 18.08 -2.24 19.16
N ARG A 443 18.55 -2.63 17.95
CA ARG A 443 18.55 -1.77 16.75
C ARG A 443 17.16 -1.69 16.13
N PHE A 444 16.47 -2.82 16.01
CA PHE A 444 15.09 -2.88 15.52
C PHE A 444 14.12 -2.06 16.41
N VAL A 445 14.29 -2.11 17.73
CA VAL A 445 13.51 -1.31 18.68
C VAL A 445 13.77 0.18 18.49
N ARG A 446 15.05 0.60 18.39
CA ARG A 446 15.42 2.00 18.14
C ARG A 446 14.88 2.51 16.80
N PHE A 447 15.00 1.70 15.74
CA PHE A 447 14.46 2.06 14.43
C PHE A 447 12.94 2.28 14.47
N LEU A 448 12.19 1.44 15.21
CA LEU A 448 10.74 1.62 15.40
C LEU A 448 10.37 2.73 16.40
N GLU A 449 11.35 3.35 17.07
CA GLU A 449 11.20 4.56 17.88
C GLU A 449 11.42 5.82 17.05
N GLU A 450 12.42 5.78 16.17
CA GLU A 450 12.74 6.85 15.23
C GLU A 450 11.73 6.90 14.06
N HIS A 451 11.24 5.74 13.61
CA HIS A 451 10.32 5.56 12.48
C HIS A 451 9.05 4.78 12.89
N PRO A 452 8.17 5.34 13.75
CA PRO A 452 6.96 4.66 14.22
C PRO A 452 5.92 4.39 13.12
N GLY A 453 6.11 4.95 11.92
CA GLY A 453 5.33 4.61 10.72
C GLY A 453 5.62 3.22 10.17
N GLU A 454 6.74 2.60 10.53
CA GLU A 454 7.21 1.35 9.92
C GLU A 454 6.80 0.12 10.75
N THR A 455 6.94 -1.06 10.15
CA THR A 455 6.89 -2.35 10.86
C THR A 455 8.04 -3.23 10.39
N LEU A 456 8.49 -4.15 11.25
CA LEU A 456 9.55 -5.10 10.92
C LEU A 456 9.03 -6.52 10.97
N LEU A 457 9.43 -7.34 10.01
CA LEU A 457 9.22 -8.78 10.01
C LEU A 457 10.57 -9.45 10.29
N VAL A 458 10.60 -10.41 11.20
CA VAL A 458 11.84 -11.09 11.60
C VAL A 458 11.63 -12.59 11.50
N HIS A 459 12.24 -13.21 10.50
CA HIS A 459 12.22 -14.65 10.34
C HIS A 459 13.26 -15.28 11.26
N MET A 460 12.79 -16.09 12.22
CA MET A 460 13.63 -16.72 13.23
C MET A 460 13.82 -18.21 12.89
N LYS A 461 15.04 -18.56 12.46
CA LYS A 461 15.46 -19.92 12.19
C LYS A 461 16.54 -20.35 13.20
N TYR A 462 16.40 -21.55 13.76
CA TYR A 462 17.49 -22.16 14.54
C TYR A 462 18.63 -22.59 13.60
N GLU A 463 19.84 -22.09 13.84
CA GLU A 463 21.01 -22.53 13.09
C GLU A 463 21.60 -23.77 13.76
N ASN A 464 21.27 -24.94 13.20
CA ASN A 464 21.48 -26.22 13.86
C ASN A 464 22.95 -26.67 13.85
N THR A 465 23.71 -26.25 14.86
CA THR A 465 25.12 -26.68 15.04
C THR A 465 25.33 -27.75 16.12
N SER A 466 24.28 -28.20 16.84
CA SER A 466 24.46 -29.10 18.01
C SER A 466 23.19 -29.82 18.51
N THR A 467 23.33 -30.57 19.61
CA THR A 467 22.44 -31.65 20.09
C THR A 467 21.10 -31.19 20.71
N ASN A 468 20.17 -32.14 20.93
CA ASN A 468 18.85 -31.93 21.55
C ASN A 468 18.87 -31.14 22.87
N ALA A 469 19.92 -31.26 23.69
CA ALA A 469 20.04 -30.52 24.95
C ALA A 469 20.14 -29.00 24.72
N ASN A 470 20.83 -28.59 23.65
CA ASN A 470 20.99 -27.19 23.28
C ASN A 470 19.71 -26.61 22.67
N LYS A 471 18.92 -27.42 21.95
CA LYS A 471 17.60 -27.01 21.43
C LYS A 471 16.59 -26.63 22.54
N ARG A 472 16.71 -27.21 23.75
CA ARG A 472 15.91 -26.76 24.91
C ARG A 472 16.34 -25.39 25.45
N GLY A 473 17.65 -25.09 25.41
CA GLY A 473 18.16 -23.76 25.76
C GLY A 473 17.78 -22.70 24.73
N TRP A 474 17.76 -23.08 23.45
CA TRP A 474 17.31 -22.25 22.33
C TRP A 474 15.89 -21.69 22.53
N ASN A 475 14.85 -22.54 22.64
CA ASN A 475 13.46 -22.07 22.76
C ASN A 475 13.30 -21.01 23.85
N LYS A 476 13.79 -21.31 25.05
CA LYS A 476 13.72 -20.42 26.22
C LYS A 476 14.49 -19.12 26.02
N SER A 477 15.65 -19.18 25.37
CA SER A 477 16.46 -18.01 25.08
C SER A 477 15.80 -17.11 24.06
N VAL A 478 15.26 -17.66 22.96
CA VAL A 478 14.54 -16.90 21.93
C VAL A 478 13.35 -16.15 22.55
N VAL A 479 12.48 -16.86 23.27
CA VAL A 479 11.31 -16.23 23.93
C VAL A 479 11.75 -15.18 24.96
N SER A 480 12.74 -15.50 25.80
CA SER A 480 13.20 -14.59 26.86
C SER A 480 13.88 -13.32 26.33
N TYR A 481 14.70 -13.42 25.29
CA TYR A 481 15.38 -12.26 24.71
C TYR A 481 14.46 -11.42 23.82
N ILE A 482 13.56 -12.04 23.05
CA ILE A 482 12.52 -11.29 22.32
C ILE A 482 11.61 -10.54 23.30
N LYS A 483 11.07 -11.20 24.34
CA LYS A 483 10.20 -10.53 25.32
C LYS A 483 10.91 -9.44 26.13
N SER A 484 12.18 -9.63 26.52
CA SER A 484 12.90 -8.63 27.31
C SER A 484 13.36 -7.42 26.51
N ARG A 485 13.68 -7.57 25.20
CA ARG A 485 14.12 -6.46 24.35
C ARG A 485 12.98 -5.78 23.59
N CYS A 486 12.01 -6.55 23.10
CA CYS A 486 10.92 -6.06 22.25
C CYS A 486 9.59 -5.88 23.02
N ASN A 487 9.64 -5.69 24.34
CA ASN A 487 8.43 -5.58 25.17
C ASN A 487 7.51 -4.45 24.67
N GLY A 488 6.21 -4.74 24.53
CA GLY A 488 5.23 -3.80 23.95
C GLY A 488 5.35 -3.58 22.44
N ARG A 489 6.32 -4.20 21.76
CA ARG A 489 6.58 -4.09 20.31
C ARG A 489 6.50 -5.44 19.59
N ILE A 490 5.90 -6.47 20.17
CA ILE A 490 5.66 -7.74 19.48
C ILE A 490 4.28 -7.67 18.83
N ALA A 491 4.18 -7.99 17.54
CA ALA A 491 2.90 -8.10 16.84
C ALA A 491 2.34 -9.52 16.95
N ASP A 492 1.09 -9.64 17.37
CA ASP A 492 0.32 -10.87 17.25
C ASP A 492 -0.09 -11.09 15.79
N PHE A 493 0.07 -12.33 15.31
CA PHE A 493 -0.32 -12.68 13.95
C PHE A 493 -1.82 -12.96 13.85
N THR A 494 -2.47 -12.32 12.87
CA THR A 494 -3.75 -12.76 12.33
C THR A 494 -3.64 -12.86 10.80
N PRO A 495 -4.36 -13.77 10.12
CA PRO A 495 -4.26 -13.93 8.67
C PRO A 495 -4.52 -12.65 7.87
N ARG A 496 -5.36 -11.75 8.41
CA ARG A 496 -5.82 -10.50 7.80
C ARG A 496 -5.38 -9.26 8.60
N MET A 497 -4.23 -9.35 9.29
CA MET A 497 -3.69 -8.18 9.99
C MET A 497 -3.38 -7.04 9.01
N THR A 498 -3.67 -5.82 9.45
CA THR A 498 -3.45 -4.58 8.70
C THR A 498 -2.06 -4.01 9.00
N LEU A 499 -1.66 -2.99 8.25
CA LEU A 499 -0.46 -2.21 8.57
C LEU A 499 -0.60 -1.49 9.92
N ALA A 500 -1.80 -0.97 10.26
CA ALA A 500 -2.14 -0.40 11.56
C ALA A 500 -1.81 -1.35 12.72
N ASP A 501 -2.17 -2.63 12.59
CA ASP A 501 -1.89 -3.65 13.62
C ASP A 501 -0.38 -3.86 13.84
N ALA A 502 0.44 -3.54 12.83
CA ALA A 502 1.86 -3.85 12.76
C ALA A 502 2.79 -2.64 12.99
N ARG A 503 2.34 -1.40 12.76
CA ARG A 503 3.18 -0.19 12.90
C ARG A 503 3.78 -0.09 14.31
N GLY A 504 5.06 0.30 14.39
CA GLY A 504 5.82 0.39 15.65
C GLY A 504 6.17 -0.96 16.30
N LYS A 505 5.80 -2.08 15.68
CA LYS A 505 5.98 -3.46 16.19
C LYS A 505 6.82 -4.32 15.23
N ILE A 506 7.22 -5.48 15.75
CA ILE A 506 7.95 -6.54 15.08
C ILE A 506 7.05 -7.79 15.01
N LEU A 507 6.75 -8.26 13.80
CA LEU A 507 6.14 -9.55 13.55
C LEU A 507 7.22 -10.62 13.43
N PHE A 508 7.39 -11.46 14.45
CA PHE A 508 8.29 -12.59 14.40
C PHE A 508 7.65 -13.72 13.58
N VAL A 509 8.32 -14.18 12.53
CA VAL A 509 7.93 -15.35 11.73
C VAL A 509 8.80 -16.52 12.14
N ILE A 510 8.27 -17.41 12.97
CA ILE A 510 9.03 -18.46 13.66
C ILE A 510 8.90 -19.81 12.95
N ARG A 511 10.01 -20.50 12.70
CA ARG A 511 10.02 -21.87 12.12
C ARG A 511 9.87 -22.99 13.13
N GLU A 512 9.93 -22.66 14.42
CA GLU A 512 9.87 -23.60 15.54
C GLU A 512 8.69 -23.19 16.43
N ASP A 513 7.93 -24.16 16.95
CA ASP A 513 6.84 -23.87 17.89
C ASP A 513 7.41 -23.60 19.29
N TYR A 514 7.20 -22.37 19.78
CA TYR A 514 7.65 -21.93 21.10
C TYR A 514 6.56 -21.97 22.18
N LYS A 515 5.35 -22.46 21.89
CA LYS A 515 4.20 -22.44 22.82
C LYS A 515 4.53 -22.96 24.22
N SER A 516 5.27 -24.08 24.33
CA SER A 516 5.67 -24.67 25.62
C SER A 516 6.50 -23.74 26.50
N ASP A 517 7.29 -22.86 25.89
CA ASP A 517 8.20 -21.93 26.56
C ASP A 517 7.63 -20.49 26.55
N ASN A 518 6.50 -20.28 25.88
CA ASN A 518 5.78 -19.02 25.70
C ASN A 518 4.35 -19.05 26.31
N GLY A 519 4.12 -19.83 27.37
CA GLY A 519 2.85 -19.81 28.11
C GLY A 519 1.64 -20.43 27.41
N GLY A 520 1.83 -21.16 26.31
CA GLY A 520 0.78 -21.76 25.48
C GLY A 520 0.49 -21.01 24.17
N GLU A 521 1.10 -19.84 23.96
CA GLU A 521 0.84 -18.94 22.84
C GLU A 521 1.96 -18.98 21.78
N TYR A 522 1.62 -18.72 20.52
CA TYR A 522 2.62 -18.45 19.49
C TYR A 522 3.31 -17.10 19.74
N LEU A 523 4.60 -17.03 19.39
CA LEU A 523 5.38 -15.80 19.43
C LEU A 523 5.39 -15.16 18.03
N GLY A 524 4.34 -14.42 17.70
CA GLY A 524 4.09 -13.91 16.35
C GLY A 524 3.42 -14.96 15.45
N ALA A 525 3.94 -15.16 14.23
CA ALA A 525 3.44 -16.10 13.24
C ALA A 525 4.28 -17.38 13.19
N TYR A 526 3.70 -18.53 13.54
CA TYR A 526 4.36 -19.83 13.32
C TYR A 526 4.22 -20.27 11.86
N LEU A 527 5.34 -20.36 11.15
CA LEU A 527 5.45 -20.85 9.79
C LEU A 527 5.72 -22.36 9.80
N ASN A 528 4.74 -23.14 9.38
CA ASN A 528 4.83 -24.59 9.33
C ASN A 528 5.73 -25.04 8.16
N TRP A 529 7.05 -25.03 8.37
CA TRP A 529 8.03 -25.23 7.30
C TRP A 529 8.16 -26.71 6.88
N THR A 530 7.52 -27.09 5.77
CA THR A 530 7.36 -28.50 5.36
C THR A 530 8.45 -29.04 4.43
N ASN A 531 9.11 -28.19 3.63
CA ASN A 531 10.02 -28.62 2.56
C ASN A 531 11.29 -27.75 2.52
N ASP A 532 12.35 -28.20 1.84
CA ASP A 532 13.65 -27.51 1.73
C ASP A 532 14.08 -27.53 0.25
N LYS A 533 14.74 -26.49 -0.25
CA LYS A 533 15.28 -26.42 -1.64
C LYS A 533 14.22 -26.45 -2.77
N VAL A 534 12.98 -26.06 -2.50
CA VAL A 534 11.87 -26.10 -3.48
C VAL A 534 10.94 -24.90 -3.32
N VAL A 535 9.99 -24.75 -4.25
CA VAL A 535 8.76 -23.97 -4.02
C VAL A 535 7.71 -24.88 -3.39
N PHE A 536 7.01 -24.39 -2.35
CA PHE A 536 5.97 -25.15 -1.65
C PHE A 536 4.88 -24.24 -1.08
N GLU A 537 3.69 -24.80 -0.82
CA GLU A 537 2.60 -24.13 -0.11
C GLU A 537 2.43 -24.77 1.27
N THR A 538 2.20 -23.92 2.28
CA THR A 538 1.96 -24.33 3.68
C THR A 538 1.14 -23.25 4.40
N THR A 539 1.16 -23.23 5.73
CA THR A 539 0.35 -22.36 6.58
C THR A 539 1.18 -21.52 7.56
N LEU A 540 0.73 -20.29 7.79
CA LEU A 540 1.06 -19.46 8.96
C LEU A 540 -0.03 -19.64 10.03
N HIS A 541 0.35 -19.71 11.29
CA HIS A 541 -0.55 -19.83 12.42
C HIS A 541 -0.30 -18.73 13.46
N GLY A 542 -1.38 -18.20 14.04
CA GLY A 542 -1.37 -17.24 15.12
C GLY A 542 -2.27 -17.65 16.28
N ASN A 543 -2.46 -16.76 17.25
CA ASN A 543 -3.20 -17.06 18.48
C ASN A 543 -4.74 -17.09 18.29
N THR A 544 -5.26 -16.67 17.12
CA THR A 544 -6.70 -16.67 16.80
C THR A 544 -7.27 -18.05 16.44
N GLY A 545 -6.41 -19.04 16.17
CA GLY A 545 -6.83 -20.36 15.67
C GLY A 545 -7.10 -20.41 14.15
N GLU A 546 -7.22 -19.27 13.46
CA GLU A 546 -7.20 -19.23 12.00
C GLU A 546 -5.78 -19.49 11.45
N ALA A 547 -5.71 -20.12 10.28
CA ALA A 547 -4.48 -20.33 9.52
C ALA A 547 -4.50 -19.53 8.22
N ALA A 548 -3.37 -18.94 7.84
CA ALA A 548 -3.21 -18.20 6.59
C ALA A 548 -2.42 -19.05 5.58
N PRO A 549 -2.87 -19.22 4.32
CA PRO A 549 -2.09 -19.91 3.31
C PRO A 549 -0.87 -19.07 2.91
N ILE A 550 0.29 -19.72 2.80
CA ILE A 550 1.54 -19.10 2.38
C ILE A 550 2.26 -19.95 1.32
N LYS A 551 2.70 -19.31 0.22
CA LYS A 551 3.67 -19.89 -0.70
C LYS A 551 5.08 -19.47 -0.31
N VAL A 552 6.01 -20.42 -0.30
CA VAL A 552 7.42 -20.20 -0.01
C VAL A 552 8.25 -20.70 -1.19
N ASN A 553 9.06 -19.84 -1.80
CA ASN A 553 10.17 -20.23 -2.66
C ASN A 553 11.43 -20.24 -1.81
N ASP A 554 11.98 -21.43 -1.55
CA ASP A 554 13.27 -21.64 -0.89
C ASP A 554 14.22 -22.45 -1.79
N LEU A 555 14.21 -22.20 -3.11
CA LEU A 555 15.11 -22.84 -4.07
C LEU A 555 16.54 -22.25 -3.94
N TYR A 556 17.21 -22.49 -2.81
CA TYR A 556 18.49 -21.85 -2.46
C TYR A 556 19.73 -22.60 -2.98
N ASN A 557 19.65 -23.92 -3.16
CA ASN A 557 20.74 -24.75 -3.69
C ASN A 557 20.41 -25.14 -5.12
N ILE A 558 21.10 -24.53 -6.09
CA ILE A 558 20.92 -24.79 -7.52
C ILE A 558 22.22 -25.30 -8.16
N LYS A 559 22.10 -25.81 -9.38
CA LYS A 559 23.20 -26.21 -10.25
C LYS A 559 22.88 -25.75 -11.67
N ASN A 560 23.73 -24.91 -12.24
CA ASN A 560 23.52 -24.30 -13.55
C ASN A 560 22.11 -23.66 -13.68
N GLY A 561 21.73 -22.86 -12.69
CA GLY A 561 20.46 -22.12 -12.66
C GLY A 561 19.21 -22.86 -12.18
N ALA A 562 19.27 -24.16 -11.84
CA ALA A 562 18.10 -24.98 -11.48
C ALA A 562 18.36 -26.04 -10.38
N SER A 563 17.30 -26.54 -9.74
CA SER A 563 17.29 -27.85 -9.06
C SER A 563 16.04 -28.63 -9.42
N ASP A 564 16.16 -29.95 -9.55
CA ASP A 564 15.05 -30.89 -9.77
C ASP A 564 14.07 -30.48 -10.90
N GLY A 565 14.62 -29.89 -11.97
CA GLY A 565 13.89 -29.42 -13.15
C GLY A 565 13.30 -28.01 -13.04
N VAL A 566 13.28 -27.41 -11.84
CA VAL A 566 12.79 -26.05 -11.60
C VAL A 566 13.96 -25.06 -11.67
N SER A 567 13.86 -24.07 -12.56
CA SER A 567 14.83 -22.97 -12.61
C SER A 567 14.54 -21.93 -11.52
N LYS A 568 15.58 -21.22 -11.04
CA LYS A 568 15.40 -20.14 -10.07
C LYS A 568 14.49 -19.02 -10.58
N TYR A 569 14.52 -18.74 -11.89
CA TYR A 569 13.59 -17.81 -12.53
C TYR A 569 12.13 -18.28 -12.39
N ALA A 570 11.85 -19.55 -12.70
CA ALA A 570 10.50 -20.12 -12.57
C ALA A 570 10.00 -20.10 -11.12
N ALA A 571 10.88 -20.37 -10.15
CA ALA A 571 10.55 -20.34 -8.72
C ALA A 571 10.20 -18.93 -8.21
N ILE A 572 10.96 -17.91 -8.64
CA ILE A 572 10.65 -16.50 -8.37
C ILE A 572 9.31 -16.11 -8.99
N ASP A 573 9.09 -16.53 -10.24
CA ASP A 573 7.89 -16.22 -11.02
C ASP A 573 6.61 -16.85 -10.46
N GLU A 574 6.68 -18.09 -9.98
CA GLU A 574 5.56 -18.78 -9.35
C GLU A 574 5.09 -18.05 -8.08
N CYS A 575 6.03 -17.59 -7.25
CA CYS A 575 5.74 -16.79 -6.07
C CYS A 575 5.10 -15.43 -6.40
N ILE A 576 5.64 -14.70 -7.39
CA ILE A 576 5.04 -13.44 -7.86
C ILE A 576 3.63 -13.71 -8.40
N ALA A 577 3.44 -14.75 -9.22
CA ALA A 577 2.14 -15.09 -9.80
C ALA A 577 1.09 -15.51 -8.75
N TYR A 578 1.52 -16.13 -7.64
CA TYR A 578 0.63 -16.57 -6.55
C TYR A 578 -0.08 -15.41 -5.84
N THR A 579 0.56 -14.25 -5.75
CA THR A 579 0.01 -13.03 -5.12
C THR A 579 -0.38 -11.95 -6.11
N TYR A 580 0.05 -12.03 -7.37
CA TYR A 580 -0.29 -11.07 -8.42
C TYR A 580 -1.80 -10.92 -8.57
N ASN A 581 -2.32 -9.75 -8.19
CA ASN A 581 -3.75 -9.42 -8.16
C ASN A 581 -4.63 -10.42 -7.36
N ALA A 582 -4.08 -11.16 -6.40
CA ALA A 582 -4.81 -12.18 -5.65
C ALA A 582 -5.87 -11.56 -4.71
N THR A 583 -7.16 -11.85 -4.93
CA THR A 583 -8.28 -11.30 -4.15
C THR A 583 -8.35 -11.79 -2.70
N ASP A 584 -7.72 -12.92 -2.40
CA ASP A 584 -7.60 -13.45 -1.04
C ASP A 584 -6.56 -12.66 -0.25
N VAL A 585 -7.05 -11.76 0.61
CA VAL A 585 -6.22 -10.93 1.50
C VAL A 585 -5.61 -11.71 2.67
N ALA A 586 -5.97 -12.97 2.88
CA ALA A 586 -5.29 -13.86 3.83
C ALA A 586 -4.10 -14.61 3.20
N ARG A 587 -3.80 -14.40 1.91
CA ARG A 587 -2.72 -15.09 1.19
C ARG A 587 -1.37 -14.39 1.36
N TRP A 588 -0.40 -15.10 1.91
CA TRP A 588 0.97 -14.63 2.11
C TRP A 588 1.95 -15.25 1.10
N CYS A 589 3.09 -14.62 0.87
CA CYS A 589 4.16 -15.20 0.08
C CYS A 589 5.54 -14.80 0.63
N MET A 590 6.47 -15.75 0.66
CA MET A 590 7.86 -15.56 1.04
C MET A 590 8.76 -16.07 -0.09
N ASN A 591 9.36 -15.13 -0.84
CA ASN A 591 10.09 -15.40 -2.07
C ASN A 591 11.58 -15.17 -1.84
N TYR A 592 12.35 -16.24 -1.56
CA TYR A 592 13.81 -16.14 -1.53
C TYR A 592 14.34 -16.05 -2.96
N VAL A 593 14.77 -14.86 -3.35
CA VAL A 593 15.57 -14.58 -4.55
C VAL A 593 17.02 -15.04 -4.36
N SER A 594 17.51 -15.01 -3.11
CA SER A 594 18.82 -15.54 -2.71
C SER A 594 19.01 -17.01 -3.07
N CYS A 595 20.23 -17.39 -3.45
CA CYS A 595 20.66 -18.76 -3.71
C CYS A 595 22.17 -18.85 -3.96
N TYR A 596 22.71 -20.07 -4.01
CA TYR A 596 24.04 -20.35 -4.52
C TYR A 596 23.99 -21.40 -5.65
N ASP A 597 24.82 -21.23 -6.68
CA ASP A 597 24.95 -22.16 -7.81
C ASP A 597 26.23 -22.98 -7.69
N ARG A 598 26.08 -24.30 -7.56
CA ARG A 598 27.18 -25.25 -7.35
C ARG A 598 28.14 -25.37 -8.54
N ASP A 599 27.69 -25.05 -9.75
CA ASP A 599 28.56 -25.03 -10.93
C ASP A 599 29.31 -23.68 -11.06
N HIS A 600 28.97 -22.69 -10.23
CA HIS A 600 29.58 -21.36 -10.19
C HIS A 600 30.14 -21.08 -8.79
N CYS A 601 31.16 -21.84 -8.41
CA CYS A 601 31.92 -21.64 -7.17
C CYS A 601 33.36 -21.26 -7.48
N SER A 602 33.81 -20.08 -7.05
CA SER A 602 35.19 -19.61 -7.20
C SER A 602 36.18 -20.26 -6.22
N VAL A 603 35.68 -21.05 -5.25
CA VAL A 603 36.49 -21.79 -4.28
C VAL A 603 36.87 -23.17 -4.82
N THR A 604 38.10 -23.29 -5.31
CA THR A 604 38.67 -24.56 -5.79
C THR A 604 38.71 -25.62 -4.69
N GLY A 605 38.39 -26.87 -5.03
CA GLY A 605 38.42 -28.02 -4.12
C GLY A 605 37.13 -28.25 -3.30
N LEU A 606 36.42 -27.19 -2.86
CA LEU A 606 35.17 -27.35 -2.09
C LEU A 606 33.90 -27.37 -2.96
N GLY A 607 33.89 -26.74 -4.14
CA GLY A 607 32.79 -26.88 -5.10
C GLY A 607 32.49 -28.34 -5.49
N ILE A 608 33.51 -29.21 -5.44
CA ILE A 608 33.42 -30.66 -5.69
C ILE A 608 32.48 -31.36 -4.69
N LEU A 609 32.30 -30.81 -3.48
CA LEU A 609 31.38 -31.34 -2.47
C LEU A 609 29.91 -30.89 -2.68
N GLY A 610 29.63 -30.04 -3.67
CA GLY A 610 28.28 -29.61 -4.02
C GLY A 610 27.54 -28.84 -2.91
N ALA A 611 28.29 -28.20 -2.01
CA ALA A 611 27.76 -27.55 -0.80
C ALA A 611 27.95 -26.01 -0.78
N LEU A 612 28.59 -25.44 -1.82
CA LEU A 612 28.94 -24.01 -1.91
C LEU A 612 28.72 -23.50 -3.34
N GLY A 613 28.56 -22.19 -3.48
CA GLY A 613 28.50 -21.45 -4.74
C GLY A 613 28.58 -19.94 -4.47
N ASP A 614 28.81 -19.14 -5.51
CA ASP A 614 29.06 -17.71 -5.35
C ASP A 614 27.75 -16.91 -5.22
N TYR A 615 27.43 -16.43 -4.01
CA TYR A 615 26.24 -15.61 -3.73
C TYR A 615 26.17 -14.34 -4.59
N ASP A 616 27.30 -13.66 -4.81
CA ASP A 616 27.42 -12.44 -5.63
C ASP A 616 27.05 -12.69 -7.10
N TYR A 617 27.39 -13.88 -7.63
CA TYR A 617 26.98 -14.30 -8.97
C TYR A 617 25.47 -14.54 -9.08
N CYS A 618 24.87 -15.20 -8.08
CA CYS A 618 23.43 -15.41 -8.04
C CYS A 618 22.66 -14.09 -7.87
N ALA A 619 23.09 -13.23 -6.94
CA ALA A 619 22.49 -11.92 -6.71
C ALA A 619 22.49 -11.05 -7.97
N ASN A 620 23.65 -10.94 -8.66
CA ASN A 620 23.78 -10.23 -9.94
C ASN A 620 22.69 -10.61 -10.97
N ARG A 621 22.35 -11.90 -11.04
CA ARG A 621 21.37 -12.43 -11.98
C ARG A 621 19.94 -12.26 -11.48
N TYR A 622 19.66 -12.75 -10.27
CA TYR A 622 18.29 -12.94 -9.80
C TYR A 622 17.71 -11.69 -9.12
N ASN A 623 18.53 -10.85 -8.49
CA ASN A 623 18.07 -9.55 -8.00
C ASN A 623 17.66 -8.68 -9.19
N ARG A 624 18.55 -8.55 -10.19
CA ARG A 624 18.29 -7.82 -11.44
C ARG A 624 17.04 -8.31 -12.16
N TYR A 625 16.92 -9.62 -12.38
CA TYR A 625 15.75 -10.20 -13.05
C TYR A 625 14.43 -9.83 -12.35
N THR A 626 14.43 -9.92 -11.02
CA THR A 626 13.26 -9.60 -10.22
C THR A 626 12.98 -8.09 -10.25
N ALA A 627 14.01 -7.25 -10.16
CA ALA A 627 13.90 -5.80 -10.25
C ALA A 627 13.36 -5.36 -11.62
N ASP A 628 13.95 -5.83 -12.72
CA ASP A 628 13.51 -5.58 -14.10
C ASP A 628 12.02 -5.95 -14.27
N LYS A 629 11.58 -7.08 -13.70
CA LYS A 629 10.20 -7.56 -13.77
C LYS A 629 9.22 -6.68 -12.98
N LEU A 630 9.56 -6.29 -11.74
CA LEU A 630 8.75 -5.42 -10.90
C LEU A 630 8.76 -3.96 -11.39
N ASN A 631 9.83 -3.53 -12.06
CA ASN A 631 9.99 -2.17 -12.59
C ASN A 631 9.16 -1.90 -13.84
N ARG A 632 8.73 -2.93 -14.58
CA ARG A 632 7.82 -2.82 -15.72
C ARG A 632 6.64 -1.84 -15.47
N PRO A 633 6.34 -0.92 -16.40
CA PRO A 633 5.22 0.03 -16.25
C PRO A 633 3.85 -0.64 -16.12
N ASP A 634 3.66 -1.84 -16.67
CA ASP A 634 2.40 -2.60 -16.69
C ASP A 634 2.24 -3.57 -15.50
N PHE A 635 3.20 -3.62 -14.57
CA PHE A 635 3.08 -4.47 -13.38
C PHE A 635 1.98 -3.97 -12.43
N ARG A 636 0.98 -4.81 -12.13
CA ARG A 636 -0.21 -4.50 -11.32
C ARG A 636 -0.50 -5.58 -10.26
N GLY A 637 0.37 -5.70 -9.27
CA GLY A 637 0.18 -6.62 -8.15
C GLY A 637 1.22 -6.43 -7.05
N ASN A 638 1.15 -7.25 -5.99
CA ASN A 638 2.21 -7.32 -5.00
C ASN A 638 3.26 -8.39 -5.36
N ALA A 639 4.44 -8.31 -4.75
CA ALA A 639 5.53 -9.29 -4.88
C ALA A 639 5.68 -10.23 -3.66
N GLY A 640 4.82 -10.08 -2.65
CA GLY A 640 4.98 -10.68 -1.33
C GLY A 640 6.21 -10.16 -0.58
N ILE A 641 6.72 -10.97 0.34
CA ILE A 641 7.98 -10.73 1.05
C ILE A 641 9.12 -11.25 0.19
N VAL A 642 10.03 -10.40 -0.26
CA VAL A 642 11.10 -10.73 -1.22
C VAL A 642 12.45 -10.72 -0.51
N LEU A 643 13.01 -11.89 -0.18
CA LEU A 643 14.30 -12.02 0.50
C LEU A 643 15.44 -12.18 -0.49
N MET A 644 16.46 -11.32 -0.38
CA MET A 644 17.59 -11.26 -1.32
C MET A 644 18.95 -11.26 -0.62
N ASP A 645 19.96 -11.74 -1.33
CA ASP A 645 21.36 -11.50 -0.98
C ASP A 645 21.74 -10.06 -1.36
N PHE A 646 22.57 -9.42 -0.54
CA PHE A 646 23.09 -8.06 -0.68
C PHE A 646 22.00 -6.98 -0.78
N ALA A 647 20.93 -7.12 0.02
CA ALA A 647 19.81 -6.19 0.05
C ALA A 647 20.27 -4.74 0.30
N GLY A 648 19.82 -3.83 -0.58
CA GLY A 648 20.20 -2.41 -0.55
C GLY A 648 21.58 -2.08 -1.13
N ALA A 649 22.38 -3.06 -1.55
CA ALA A 649 23.71 -2.81 -2.13
C ALA A 649 23.72 -2.88 -3.67
N SER A 650 24.29 -1.85 -4.30
CA SER A 650 24.61 -1.85 -5.73
C SER A 650 25.64 -2.90 -6.10
N ASN A 651 26.64 -3.07 -5.23
CA ASN A 651 27.82 -3.88 -5.44
C ASN A 651 28.19 -4.70 -4.19
N ALA A 652 28.64 -5.93 -4.41
CA ALA A 652 29.27 -6.75 -3.39
C ALA A 652 30.78 -6.85 -3.66
N THR A 653 31.59 -6.59 -2.64
CA THR A 653 33.02 -6.89 -2.67
C THR A 653 33.27 -8.24 -2.00
N MET A 654 33.91 -9.16 -2.72
CA MET A 654 34.25 -10.49 -2.22
C MET A 654 35.76 -10.72 -2.35
N THR A 655 36.35 -11.46 -1.41
CA THR A 655 37.79 -11.76 -1.40
C THR A 655 38.03 -13.26 -1.60
N TYR A 656 39.12 -13.64 -2.27
CA TYR A 656 39.39 -15.03 -2.66
C TYR A 656 40.90 -15.31 -2.76
N GLY A 657 41.52 -15.71 -1.64
CA GLY A 657 42.98 -15.62 -1.53
C GLY A 657 43.46 -14.19 -1.83
N GLN A 658 44.66 -14.01 -2.38
CA GLN A 658 45.26 -12.67 -2.58
C GLN A 658 44.54 -11.74 -3.59
N THR A 659 43.39 -12.12 -4.14
CA THR A 659 42.61 -11.30 -5.09
C THR A 659 41.18 -11.07 -4.61
N TYR A 660 40.47 -10.14 -5.26
CA TYR A 660 39.11 -9.74 -4.89
C TYR A 660 38.25 -9.45 -6.14
N SER A 661 36.93 -9.56 -5.99
CA SER A 661 35.93 -9.06 -6.95
C SER A 661 35.20 -7.87 -6.34
N ASN A 662 34.72 -6.98 -7.21
CA ASN A 662 33.63 -6.08 -6.89
C ASN A 662 32.56 -6.27 -7.98
N MET A 663 31.49 -7.00 -7.66
CA MET A 663 30.46 -7.40 -8.63
C MET A 663 29.21 -6.56 -8.41
N ALA A 664 28.52 -6.14 -9.47
CA ALA A 664 27.19 -5.55 -9.33
C ALA A 664 26.22 -6.62 -8.83
N VAL A 665 25.43 -6.33 -7.80
CA VAL A 665 24.49 -7.29 -7.20
C VAL A 665 23.04 -6.78 -7.16
N TYR A 666 22.79 -5.53 -7.57
CA TYR A 666 21.46 -4.99 -7.83
C TYR A 666 20.47 -5.14 -6.66
N GLY A 667 20.97 -5.19 -5.43
CA GLY A 667 20.16 -5.32 -4.23
C GLY A 667 19.53 -3.99 -3.82
N ASP A 668 20.12 -2.87 -4.23
CA ASP A 668 19.47 -1.56 -4.26
C ASP A 668 18.31 -1.55 -5.24
N ASP A 669 18.55 -1.81 -6.53
CA ASP A 669 17.52 -1.86 -7.59
C ASP A 669 16.34 -2.76 -7.22
N LEU A 670 16.58 -3.92 -6.61
CA LEU A 670 15.51 -4.81 -6.16
C LEU A 670 14.74 -4.27 -4.95
N VAL A 671 15.41 -3.68 -3.95
CA VAL A 671 14.70 -3.03 -2.82
C VAL A 671 13.84 -1.87 -3.34
N GLU A 672 14.37 -1.06 -4.26
CA GLU A 672 13.62 0.02 -4.92
C GLU A 672 12.40 -0.51 -5.68
N ALA A 673 12.56 -1.57 -6.48
CA ALA A 673 11.48 -2.15 -7.28
C ALA A 673 10.39 -2.79 -6.40
N VAL A 674 10.75 -3.45 -5.29
CA VAL A 674 9.79 -4.05 -4.34
C VAL A 674 9.01 -2.96 -3.59
N ILE A 675 9.67 -1.89 -3.13
CA ILE A 675 8.98 -0.74 -2.51
C ILE A 675 8.06 -0.06 -3.53
N GLY A 676 8.58 0.22 -4.72
CA GLY A 676 7.86 0.88 -5.80
C GLY A 676 6.66 0.10 -6.33
N ALA A 677 6.68 -1.23 -6.24
CA ALA A 677 5.54 -2.08 -6.60
C ALA A 677 4.26 -1.70 -5.83
N ASN A 678 4.37 -1.34 -4.54
CA ASN A 678 3.23 -0.94 -3.70
C ASN A 678 2.45 0.28 -4.22
N ASN A 679 3.09 1.11 -5.04
CA ASN A 679 2.48 2.32 -5.60
C ASN A 679 1.92 2.11 -7.02
N LYS A 680 2.05 0.90 -7.59
CA LYS A 680 1.59 0.59 -8.97
C LYS A 680 0.20 -0.02 -9.04
N TRP A 681 -0.40 -0.43 -7.92
CA TRP A 681 -1.67 -1.16 -7.91
C TRP A 681 -2.55 -0.81 -6.70
N ASP A 682 -3.80 -1.27 -6.71
CA ASP A 682 -4.78 -1.00 -5.65
C ASP A 682 -4.60 -1.94 -4.44
N LEU A 683 -3.68 -1.58 -3.54
CA LEU A 683 -3.40 -2.28 -2.27
C LEU A 683 -4.70 -2.58 -1.50
N ARG A 684 -5.15 -3.85 -1.40
CA ARG A 684 -6.43 -4.16 -0.73
C ARG A 684 -6.42 -3.77 0.76
N ARG A 685 -7.56 -3.26 1.23
CA ARG A 685 -7.75 -2.65 2.55
C ARG A 685 -8.96 -3.22 3.29
N ASN A 686 -8.95 -3.09 4.61
CA ASN A 686 -10.13 -3.29 5.46
C ASN A 686 -11.00 -2.03 5.43
N GLU A 687 -11.82 -1.91 4.39
CA GLU A 687 -12.76 -0.80 4.13
C GLU A 687 -14.15 -1.33 3.86
#